data_AF-A0A818LT89-F1
#
_entry.id   AF-A0A818LT89-F1
#
_cell.length_a   1.000
_cell.length_b   1.000
_cell.length_c   1.000
_cell.angle_alpha   90.00
_cell.angle_beta   90.00
_cell.angle_gamma   90.00
#
_symmetry.space_group_name_H-M   'P 1'
#
loop_
_entity.id
_entity.type
_entity.pdbx_description
1 polymer ?
#
loop_
_entity_poly.entity_id
_entity_poly.type
_entity_poly.pdbx_seq_one_letter_code
_entity_poly.pdbx_strand_id
1 'polypeptide(L)'
;MSKEPKQQSTNTSKKTDVPLKNNGDDSKQQQFHAGSSSATTTAIGKSTFYYSSNIPDLKYSLASTSLSTVAKDLNLQENLESTRLIWYDSNIDKTNDTKETMKELREINNFIVFHIDLKTCIDYIESITNEKIFLVTSGRDALNILIRIHALKQIDSIFIFCLKPEKYQYLLQTYTKIIGIYTKRRELLNSLKENIILVEKHLETFNFYNQHKQKTTRDLSKESAEFLWFQIFKDVILRLPRDNHAKQQMIEFCQHYYRGNEKELKFIHEFEYDYKSNMAIEWYTKETFLYKIVNKALRTEDIEQLRIFRFFIADLSFNLAIEYEKLKNKIEKILLLYRGLKMEEEELKTLKQNEGSLISTNGFLSTSRSKNVALKFAKKSPKRSDIVPVLYEIECNIQELDTIIFADITEFSVYANESEVLFDLGSTFEIISVKEDFQLNLWLIKLRASNKGTKIAKEYIELNRKEEEETSIELIFGKLLADMGQYDQALKYFQNLLLDDHTEKDDIATINNLIGTIYYHKDDFKQALQYYELAYNLMMNNKPIRMKDSVKPLTNIGLVYHRKGQYDRAYELYMKSLAIYNIYYGREHIKSTKILMNIGNIYTETRKYNHALQYYQNVLKIQQQYLPSYHIDIAMTLNNIAVVYHKLNNLDHALEQRHESPELEP
;
A
#
# COMPACT_ATOMS: atom_id res chain seq x y z
N MET A 1 -7.14 69.88 10.12
CA MET A 1 -7.61 69.04 11.24
C MET A 1 -6.57 67.94 11.43
N SER A 2 -5.37 68.21 11.92
CA SER A 2 -5.02 68.69 13.28
C SER A 2 -5.35 67.63 14.34
N LYS A 3 -4.44 66.69 14.60
CA LYS A 3 -3.44 66.82 15.67
C LYS A 3 -2.51 65.60 15.70
N GLU A 4 -1.23 65.92 15.58
CA GLU A 4 -0.06 65.10 15.86
C GLU A 4 0.41 65.46 17.33
N PRO A 5 1.62 65.14 17.81
CA PRO A 5 2.06 63.94 18.56
C PRO A 5 2.65 64.28 19.95
N LYS A 6 3.29 63.32 20.64
CA LYS A 6 4.45 63.60 21.52
C LYS A 6 5.55 62.56 21.42
N GLN A 7 6.76 63.11 21.23
CA GLN A 7 8.10 62.53 21.12
C GLN A 7 8.72 62.17 22.49
N GLN A 8 9.75 61.30 22.46
CA GLN A 8 11.14 61.52 22.92
C GLN A 8 11.91 60.17 22.78
N SER A 9 12.90 59.95 21.90
CA SER A 9 14.30 60.44 21.83
C SER A 9 15.06 60.23 23.16
N THR A 10 16.27 59.67 23.30
CA THR A 10 17.41 59.42 22.38
C THR A 10 18.56 58.75 23.16
N ASN A 11 19.51 58.15 22.42
CA ASN A 11 20.97 58.06 22.69
C ASN A 11 21.48 57.02 23.73
N THR A 12 22.61 56.30 23.54
CA THR A 12 23.70 56.35 22.55
C THR A 12 24.58 55.10 22.65
N SER A 13 25.28 54.85 21.54
CA SER A 13 26.40 53.96 21.24
C SER A 13 27.54 53.83 22.29
N LYS A 14 28.22 52.67 22.27
CA LYS A 14 29.63 52.55 21.84
C LYS A 14 30.13 51.09 21.76
N LYS A 15 30.66 50.75 20.58
CA LYS A 15 31.63 49.66 20.31
C LYS A 15 33.01 50.06 20.85
N THR A 16 33.87 49.08 21.18
CA THR A 16 35.24 48.89 20.63
C THR A 16 35.94 47.67 21.26
N ASP A 17 36.22 46.68 20.41
CA ASP A 17 37.49 45.95 20.15
C ASP A 17 38.55 45.64 21.26
N VAL A 18 38.77 44.33 21.51
CA VAL A 18 39.99 43.44 21.40
C VAL A 18 41.38 44.14 21.47
N PRO A 19 42.48 43.63 22.13
CA PRO A 19 43.04 42.25 21.96
C PRO A 19 43.93 41.57 23.07
N LEU A 20 44.05 40.24 22.92
CA LEU A 20 45.19 39.29 23.09
C LEU A 20 46.37 39.52 24.07
N LYS A 21 46.67 38.48 24.88
CA LYS A 21 47.96 37.69 25.01
C LYS A 21 47.97 36.91 26.35
N ASN A 22 48.08 35.58 26.41
CA ASN A 22 49.18 34.61 26.15
C ASN A 22 50.08 34.29 27.37
N ASN A 23 50.38 32.99 27.49
CA ASN A 23 51.39 32.27 28.30
C ASN A 23 50.97 31.92 29.74
N GLY A 24 51.18 30.72 30.27
CA GLY A 24 51.88 29.51 29.82
C GLY A 24 52.32 28.71 31.05
N ASP A 25 52.35 27.37 30.93
CA ASP A 25 53.21 26.40 31.66
C ASP A 25 53.10 26.30 33.20
N ASP A 26 53.27 25.16 33.88
CA ASP A 26 53.51 23.75 33.55
C ASP A 26 53.37 22.96 34.88
N SER A 27 53.57 21.65 34.82
CA SER A 27 53.96 20.74 35.92
C SER A 27 52.89 19.82 36.57
N LYS A 28 52.71 18.68 35.90
CA LYS A 28 53.16 17.33 36.32
C LYS A 28 52.89 16.81 37.75
N GLN A 29 52.21 15.64 37.72
CA GLN A 29 52.65 14.34 38.22
C GLN A 29 52.09 13.77 39.55
N GLN A 30 51.48 12.59 39.35
CA GLN A 30 51.69 11.31 40.02
C GLN A 30 50.66 10.76 41.03
N GLN A 31 50.15 9.60 40.60
CA GLN A 31 49.46 8.51 41.29
C GLN A 31 50.18 8.06 42.58
N PHE A 32 49.45 7.58 43.59
CA PHE A 32 49.15 6.14 43.78
C PHE A 32 48.51 5.82 45.16
N HIS A 33 47.56 4.89 45.10
CA HIS A 33 47.18 3.82 46.03
C HIS A 33 46.75 4.02 47.51
N ALA A 34 45.57 3.42 47.74
CA ALA A 34 45.22 2.41 48.75
C ALA A 34 44.83 2.85 50.16
N GLY A 35 43.74 2.23 50.67
CA GLY A 35 43.40 2.26 52.09
C GLY A 35 41.95 1.95 52.39
N SER A 36 41.61 0.66 52.45
CA SER A 36 40.37 0.09 52.96
C SER A 36 40.26 0.17 54.50
N SER A 37 39.04 0.32 55.04
CA SER A 37 38.52 -0.28 56.31
C SER A 37 37.21 0.45 56.72
N SER A 38 36.05 -0.23 56.71
CA SER A 38 35.33 -0.81 57.87
C SER A 38 35.02 0.21 58.99
N ALA A 39 33.82 0.38 59.55
CA ALA A 39 32.70 -0.52 59.74
C ALA A 39 31.41 0.24 60.17
N THR A 40 30.26 -0.35 59.80
CA THR A 40 28.99 -0.47 60.57
C THR A 40 28.39 0.71 61.35
N THR A 41 27.19 1.17 60.93
CA THR A 41 25.96 1.16 61.78
C THR A 41 24.67 1.47 60.98
N THR A 42 23.80 0.45 60.93
CA THR A 42 22.31 0.44 61.07
C THR A 42 21.38 1.35 60.23
N ALA A 43 20.74 0.67 59.25
CA ALA A 43 19.32 0.68 58.83
C ALA A 43 18.49 1.98 58.71
N ILE A 44 17.87 2.18 57.54
CA ILE A 44 16.41 2.26 57.31
C ILE A 44 16.16 2.11 55.79
N GLY A 45 15.14 1.32 55.44
CA GLY A 45 14.95 0.68 54.14
C GLY A 45 14.61 1.59 52.94
N LYS A 46 15.13 1.16 51.78
CA LYS A 46 14.52 1.34 50.46
C LYS A 46 14.69 0.03 49.72
N SER A 47 13.60 -0.68 49.45
CA SER A 47 13.57 -1.84 48.56
C SER A 47 13.66 -1.35 47.11
N THR A 48 14.86 -0.97 46.68
CA THR A 48 15.23 -0.93 45.27
C THR A 48 15.38 -2.36 44.79
N PHE A 49 14.40 -2.87 44.05
CA PHE A 49 14.60 -4.03 43.20
C PHE A 49 15.58 -3.63 42.08
N TYR A 50 16.85 -3.99 42.29
CA TYR A 50 17.82 -4.09 41.21
C TYR A 50 17.33 -5.17 40.24
N TYR A 51 16.71 -4.77 39.13
CA TYR A 51 16.74 -5.63 37.96
C TYR A 51 18.18 -5.64 37.47
N SER A 52 18.84 -6.77 37.66
CA SER A 52 20.15 -7.04 37.10
C SER A 52 20.11 -6.74 35.60
N SER A 53 20.95 -5.81 35.19
CA SER A 53 21.36 -5.55 33.83
C SER A 53 22.08 -6.78 33.26
N ASN A 54 21.31 -7.80 32.92
CA ASN A 54 21.68 -8.77 31.89
C ASN A 54 20.97 -8.29 30.62
N ILE A 55 21.51 -7.22 30.04
CA ILE A 55 21.35 -6.95 28.63
C ILE A 55 22.12 -8.09 27.96
N PRO A 56 21.47 -9.05 27.27
CA PRO A 56 22.22 -9.77 26.26
C PRO A 56 22.66 -8.68 25.29
N ASP A 57 23.96 -8.58 25.03
CA ASP A 57 24.47 -7.92 23.83
C ASP A 57 23.74 -8.54 22.63
N LEU A 58 22.55 -8.01 22.31
CA LEU A 58 21.97 -8.02 20.98
C LEU A 58 22.84 -7.02 20.20
N LYS A 59 24.10 -7.40 20.01
CA LYS A 59 24.82 -7.07 18.79
C LYS A 59 23.82 -7.39 17.70
N TYR A 60 23.39 -6.35 17.01
CA TYR A 60 22.80 -6.47 15.70
C TYR A 60 23.67 -7.45 14.91
N SER A 61 23.21 -8.69 14.83
CA SER A 61 23.52 -9.61 13.75
C SER A 61 22.61 -9.26 12.57
N LEU A 62 22.45 -7.97 12.30
CA LEU A 62 22.33 -7.53 10.92
C LEU A 62 23.75 -7.59 10.44
N ALA A 63 24.04 -8.63 9.65
CA ALA A 63 25.19 -8.62 8.79
C ALA A 63 25.30 -7.20 8.22
N SER A 64 26.46 -6.58 8.41
CA SER A 64 26.91 -5.41 7.67
C SER A 64 26.86 -5.77 6.20
N THR A 65 25.64 -5.76 5.68
CA THR A 65 25.33 -5.87 4.30
C THR A 65 25.14 -4.44 3.89
N SER A 66 26.28 -3.80 3.61
CA SER A 66 26.31 -2.69 2.68
C SER A 66 25.35 -2.99 1.53
N LEU A 67 24.74 -1.96 0.96
CA LEU A 67 23.91 -2.02 -0.26
C LEU A 67 24.51 -2.88 -1.41
N SER A 68 25.77 -3.31 -1.30
CA SER A 68 26.43 -4.31 -2.15
C SER A 68 26.06 -5.80 -1.90
N THR A 69 25.25 -6.15 -0.90
CA THR A 69 25.02 -7.57 -0.52
C THR A 69 23.63 -8.10 -0.80
N VAL A 70 22.67 -7.22 -1.13
CA VAL A 70 21.47 -7.59 -1.89
C VAL A 70 21.84 -8.00 -3.33
N ALA A 71 23.05 -7.65 -3.79
CA ALA A 71 23.57 -7.97 -5.12
C ALA A 71 24.24 -9.36 -5.23
N LYS A 72 24.08 -10.27 -4.25
CA LYS A 72 24.75 -11.58 -4.25
C LYS A 72 23.86 -12.82 -4.03
N ASP A 73 22.55 -12.70 -4.27
CA ASP A 73 21.71 -13.86 -4.61
C ASP A 73 21.31 -13.76 -6.09
N LEU A 74 22.25 -14.12 -6.96
CA LEU A 74 22.01 -14.38 -8.38
C LEU A 74 21.28 -15.73 -8.52
N ASN A 75 19.95 -15.74 -8.29
CA ASN A 75 18.99 -16.65 -8.93
C ASN A 75 17.57 -16.33 -8.44
N LEU A 76 16.70 -15.92 -9.37
CA LEU A 76 15.31 -15.43 -9.22
C LEU A 76 15.20 -13.91 -8.96
N GLN A 77 15.54 -13.09 -9.95
CA GLN A 77 14.91 -11.77 -10.05
C GLN A 77 13.39 -11.98 -10.19
N GLU A 78 12.60 -11.37 -9.32
CA GLU A 78 11.16 -11.28 -9.50
C GLU A 78 10.89 -10.47 -10.79
N ASN A 79 10.05 -10.99 -11.69
CA ASN A 79 9.65 -10.21 -12.87
C ASN A 79 8.92 -8.96 -12.37
N LEU A 80 9.22 -7.77 -12.89
CA LEU A 80 8.52 -6.51 -12.58
C LEU A 80 7.71 -5.98 -13.77
N GLU A 81 7.54 -6.78 -14.83
CA GLU A 81 6.64 -6.49 -15.95
C GLU A 81 5.36 -7.33 -15.86
N SER A 82 4.26 -6.83 -16.44
CA SER A 82 2.96 -7.51 -16.36
C SER A 82 2.86 -8.77 -17.21
N THR A 83 3.82 -8.92 -18.11
CA THR A 83 3.90 -10.00 -19.08
C THR A 83 5.21 -10.76 -18.88
N ARG A 84 5.20 -12.05 -19.21
CA ARG A 84 6.39 -12.90 -19.22
C ARG A 84 6.55 -13.53 -20.58
N LEU A 85 7.76 -13.47 -21.12
CA LEU A 85 8.08 -14.12 -22.39
C LEU A 85 8.83 -15.43 -22.12
N ILE A 86 8.28 -16.54 -22.61
CA ILE A 86 8.92 -17.85 -22.54
C ILE A 86 9.23 -18.30 -23.96
N TRP A 87 10.45 -18.75 -24.20
CA TRP A 87 10.78 -19.44 -25.44
C TRP A 87 11.15 -20.89 -25.12
N TYR A 88 10.32 -21.81 -25.63
CA TYR A 88 10.54 -23.24 -25.54
C TYR A 88 10.97 -23.82 -26.89
N ASP A 89 12.22 -24.27 -26.98
CA ASP A 89 12.75 -25.00 -28.14
C ASP A 89 13.80 -26.00 -27.69
N SER A 90 13.60 -27.28 -28.04
CA SER A 90 14.54 -28.35 -27.75
C SER A 90 15.95 -28.17 -28.35
N ASN A 91 16.14 -27.18 -29.25
CA ASN A 91 17.41 -26.91 -29.94
C ASN A 91 17.97 -25.49 -29.76
N ILE A 92 17.45 -24.70 -28.83
CA ILE A 92 17.74 -23.25 -28.73
C ILE A 92 19.23 -22.90 -28.62
N ASP A 93 20.06 -23.75 -28.01
CA ASP A 93 21.48 -23.46 -27.74
C ASP A 93 22.48 -23.95 -28.81
N LYS A 94 22.00 -24.42 -29.97
CA LYS A 94 22.88 -25.05 -30.97
C LYS A 94 23.43 -24.10 -32.05
N THR A 95 23.10 -22.80 -32.03
CA THR A 95 23.48 -21.84 -33.09
C THR A 95 23.84 -20.45 -32.55
N ASN A 96 24.69 -19.69 -33.26
CA ASN A 96 25.04 -18.30 -32.88
C ASN A 96 23.87 -17.29 -33.00
N ASP A 97 22.81 -17.63 -33.73
CA ASP A 97 21.62 -16.81 -33.97
C ASP A 97 20.79 -16.56 -32.67
N THR A 98 20.97 -17.43 -31.66
CA THR A 98 20.20 -17.35 -30.42
C THR A 98 20.56 -16.14 -29.57
N LYS A 99 21.83 -15.71 -29.54
CA LYS A 99 22.27 -14.57 -28.70
C LYS A 99 21.74 -13.22 -29.20
N GLU A 100 21.70 -13.03 -30.51
CA GLU A 100 21.13 -11.81 -31.11
C GLU A 100 19.62 -11.76 -30.88
N THR A 101 18.94 -12.90 -31.12
CA THR A 101 17.51 -13.05 -30.84
C THR A 101 17.19 -12.81 -29.35
N MET A 102 18.02 -13.30 -28.42
CA MET A 102 17.91 -13.01 -26.99
C MET A 102 17.97 -11.51 -26.68
N LYS A 103 18.90 -10.78 -27.31
CA LYS A 103 19.03 -9.33 -27.13
C LYS A 103 17.78 -8.60 -27.65
N GLU A 104 17.34 -8.93 -28.86
CA GLU A 104 16.15 -8.33 -29.49
C GLU A 104 14.87 -8.60 -28.67
N LEU A 105 14.72 -9.81 -28.09
CA LEU A 105 13.57 -10.13 -27.25
C LEU A 105 13.62 -9.44 -25.89
N ARG A 106 14.82 -9.25 -25.31
CA ARG A 106 14.99 -8.47 -24.07
C ARG A 106 14.57 -7.01 -24.23
N GLU A 107 14.74 -6.44 -25.42
CA GLU A 107 14.22 -5.11 -25.74
C GLU A 107 12.68 -5.06 -25.78
N ILE A 108 12.02 -6.19 -25.98
CA ILE A 108 10.55 -6.31 -25.96
C ILE A 108 10.07 -6.49 -24.52
N ASN A 109 10.62 -7.48 -23.83
CA ASN A 109 10.26 -7.83 -22.47
C ASN A 109 11.53 -8.20 -21.70
N ASN A 110 11.76 -7.55 -20.56
CA ASN A 110 13.00 -7.73 -19.81
C ASN A 110 13.14 -9.16 -19.25
N PHE A 111 12.00 -9.81 -19.00
CA PHE A 111 11.92 -11.11 -18.37
C PHE A 111 11.62 -12.22 -19.38
N ILE A 112 12.67 -12.59 -20.12
CA ILE A 112 12.64 -13.73 -21.03
C ILE A 112 13.29 -14.97 -20.42
N VAL A 113 12.57 -16.09 -20.47
CA VAL A 113 13.04 -17.39 -19.98
C VAL A 113 13.11 -18.40 -21.13
N PHE A 114 14.24 -19.08 -21.23
CA PHE A 114 14.50 -20.08 -22.24
C PHE A 114 14.43 -21.48 -21.62
N HIS A 115 13.65 -22.35 -22.24
CA HIS A 115 13.56 -23.75 -21.85
C HIS A 115 13.91 -24.67 -23.02
N ILE A 116 14.70 -25.69 -22.72
CA ILE A 116 15.08 -26.76 -23.66
C ILE A 116 14.29 -28.02 -23.34
N ASP A 117 14.04 -28.29 -22.05
CA ASP A 117 13.29 -29.44 -21.57
C ASP A 117 11.80 -29.12 -21.38
N LEU A 118 10.94 -30.00 -21.89
CA LEU A 118 9.48 -29.81 -21.87
C LEU A 118 8.94 -29.79 -20.44
N LYS A 119 9.42 -30.69 -19.59
CA LYS A 119 8.87 -30.86 -18.24
C LYS A 119 9.19 -29.63 -17.40
N THR A 120 10.45 -29.20 -17.41
CA THR A 120 10.85 -27.97 -16.70
C THR A 120 10.11 -26.73 -17.20
N CYS A 121 9.80 -26.66 -18.50
CA CYS A 121 9.02 -25.55 -19.06
C CYS A 121 7.59 -25.54 -18.52
N ILE A 122 6.93 -26.70 -18.48
CA ILE A 122 5.55 -26.82 -17.97
C ILE A 122 5.51 -26.52 -16.47
N ASP A 123 6.39 -27.14 -15.68
CA ASP A 123 6.47 -26.90 -14.23
C ASP A 123 6.67 -25.41 -13.93
N TYR A 124 7.47 -24.72 -14.76
CA TYR A 124 7.69 -23.28 -14.65
C TYR A 124 6.45 -22.46 -15.04
N ILE A 125 5.78 -22.78 -16.14
CA ILE A 125 4.52 -22.15 -16.56
C ILE A 125 3.44 -22.29 -15.48
N GLU A 126 3.35 -23.45 -14.84
CA GLU A 126 2.38 -23.73 -13.78
C GLU A 126 2.69 -22.98 -12.49
N SER A 127 3.97 -22.69 -12.20
CA SER A 127 4.38 -21.89 -11.04
C SER A 127 3.99 -20.40 -11.13
N ILE A 128 3.63 -19.90 -12.32
CA ILE A 128 3.31 -18.49 -12.56
C ILE A 128 1.82 -18.26 -12.38
N THR A 129 1.46 -17.44 -11.40
CA THR A 129 0.05 -17.17 -11.06
C THR A 129 -0.44 -15.77 -11.46
N ASN A 130 0.43 -14.76 -11.44
CA ASN A 130 0.01 -13.35 -11.47
C ASN A 130 0.38 -12.60 -12.77
N GLU A 131 0.92 -13.31 -13.76
CA GLU A 131 1.47 -12.75 -15.00
C GLU A 131 0.85 -13.43 -16.22
N LYS A 132 0.70 -12.66 -17.30
CA LYS A 132 0.28 -13.20 -18.60
C LYS A 132 1.49 -13.67 -19.37
N ILE A 133 1.47 -14.92 -19.80
CA ILE A 133 2.59 -15.58 -20.47
C ILE A 133 2.39 -15.52 -21.98
N PHE A 134 3.46 -15.10 -22.65
CA PHE A 134 3.65 -15.15 -24.09
C PHE A 134 4.63 -16.27 -24.38
N LEU A 135 4.19 -17.31 -25.08
CA LEU A 135 5.04 -18.46 -25.39
C LEU A 135 5.47 -18.43 -26.85
N VAL A 136 6.76 -18.49 -27.10
CA VAL A 136 7.33 -18.82 -28.41
C VAL A 136 7.76 -20.28 -28.41
N THR A 137 7.39 -21.02 -29.44
CA THR A 137 7.84 -22.42 -29.60
C THR A 137 8.14 -22.79 -31.04
N SER A 138 8.96 -23.82 -31.24
CA SER A 138 9.26 -24.35 -32.56
C SER A 138 8.06 -25.14 -33.11
N GLY A 139 7.89 -25.16 -34.44
CA GLY A 139 6.85 -25.99 -35.05
C GLY A 139 6.97 -27.49 -34.69
N ARG A 140 8.19 -27.99 -34.47
CA ARG A 140 8.44 -29.38 -34.10
C ARG A 140 7.90 -29.71 -32.70
N ASP A 141 8.09 -28.80 -31.76
CA ASP A 141 7.77 -29.01 -30.35
C ASP A 141 6.37 -28.49 -29.98
N ALA A 142 5.75 -27.68 -30.85
CA ALA A 142 4.45 -27.06 -30.65
C ALA A 142 3.36 -28.03 -30.18
N LEU A 143 3.19 -29.17 -30.86
CA LEU A 143 2.11 -30.11 -30.51
C LEU A 143 2.27 -30.67 -29.09
N ASN A 144 3.49 -31.00 -28.68
CA ASN A 144 3.77 -31.62 -27.39
C ASN A 144 3.49 -30.67 -26.23
N ILE A 145 3.86 -29.39 -26.38
CA ILE A 145 3.61 -28.39 -25.34
C ILE A 145 2.14 -27.95 -25.34
N LEU A 146 1.53 -27.71 -26.51
CA LEU A 146 0.15 -27.20 -26.63
C LEU A 146 -0.87 -28.08 -25.93
N ILE A 147 -0.77 -29.41 -26.07
CA ILE A 147 -1.69 -30.36 -25.44
C ILE A 147 -1.74 -30.18 -23.92
N ARG A 148 -0.65 -29.74 -23.29
CA ARG A 148 -0.53 -29.57 -21.84
C ARG A 148 -0.95 -28.18 -21.36
N ILE A 149 -0.62 -27.12 -22.11
CA ILE A 149 -0.73 -25.75 -21.59
C ILE A 149 -1.91 -24.94 -22.16
N HIS A 150 -2.54 -25.37 -23.26
CA HIS A 150 -3.51 -24.52 -23.97
C HIS A 150 -4.68 -24.06 -23.10
N ALA A 151 -5.10 -24.88 -22.13
CA ALA A 151 -6.19 -24.58 -21.22
C ALA A 151 -5.80 -23.64 -20.05
N LEU A 152 -4.50 -23.44 -19.78
CA LEU A 152 -4.02 -22.67 -18.62
C LEU A 152 -4.34 -21.17 -18.75
N LYS A 153 -5.05 -20.58 -17.77
CA LYS A 153 -5.48 -19.16 -17.80
C LYS A 153 -4.32 -18.17 -17.87
N GLN A 154 -3.14 -18.53 -17.33
CA GLN A 154 -1.95 -17.67 -17.38
C GLN A 154 -1.31 -17.58 -18.77
N ILE A 155 -1.53 -18.57 -19.66
CA ILE A 155 -1.08 -18.49 -21.05
C ILE A 155 -2.05 -17.59 -21.81
N ASP A 156 -1.56 -16.44 -22.26
CA ASP A 156 -2.34 -15.50 -23.06
C ASP A 156 -2.22 -15.79 -24.55
N SER A 157 -0.99 -15.84 -25.05
CA SER A 157 -0.67 -15.86 -26.48
C SER A 157 0.47 -16.83 -26.79
N ILE A 158 0.32 -17.60 -27.88
CA ILE A 158 1.31 -18.57 -28.36
C ILE A 158 1.73 -18.24 -29.79
N PHE A 159 3.03 -18.25 -30.04
CA PHE A 159 3.66 -17.94 -31.32
C PHE A 159 4.49 -19.14 -31.75
N ILE A 160 4.25 -19.63 -32.96
CA ILE A 160 5.02 -20.75 -33.52
C ILE A 160 6.05 -20.17 -34.49
N PHE A 161 7.33 -20.42 -34.25
CA PHE A 161 8.40 -20.02 -35.16
C PHE A 161 8.93 -21.25 -35.91
N CYS A 162 8.78 -21.28 -37.24
CA CYS A 162 9.24 -22.41 -38.04
C CYS A 162 9.47 -22.06 -39.51
N LEU A 163 10.33 -22.83 -40.19
CA LEU A 163 10.63 -22.64 -41.61
C LEU A 163 9.55 -23.18 -42.57
N LYS A 164 8.67 -24.06 -42.11
CA LYS A 164 7.65 -24.75 -42.91
C LYS A 164 6.26 -24.57 -42.28
N PRO A 165 5.63 -23.39 -42.42
CA PRO A 165 4.40 -23.06 -41.72
C PRO A 165 3.21 -23.90 -42.21
N GLU A 166 3.22 -24.35 -43.47
CA GLU A 166 2.10 -25.09 -44.09
C GLU A 166 1.82 -26.39 -43.32
N LYS A 167 2.85 -27.01 -42.75
CA LYS A 167 2.73 -28.26 -41.96
C LYS A 167 1.93 -28.07 -40.67
N TYR A 168 1.91 -26.85 -40.12
CA TYR A 168 1.38 -26.57 -38.79
C TYR A 168 0.12 -25.69 -38.82
N GLN A 169 -0.35 -25.31 -40.01
CA GLN A 169 -1.50 -24.42 -40.18
C GLN A 169 -2.78 -24.94 -39.50
N TYR A 170 -2.96 -26.26 -39.43
CA TYR A 170 -4.12 -26.87 -38.76
C TYR A 170 -4.20 -26.52 -37.26
N LEU A 171 -3.06 -26.26 -36.60
CA LEU A 171 -3.03 -25.91 -35.18
C LEU A 171 -3.77 -24.61 -34.88
N LEU A 172 -3.80 -23.67 -35.83
CA LEU A 172 -4.53 -22.40 -35.70
C LEU A 172 -6.05 -22.60 -35.61
N GLN A 173 -6.57 -23.72 -36.09
CA GLN A 173 -7.99 -24.07 -35.98
C GLN A 173 -8.29 -24.83 -34.69
N THR A 174 -7.33 -25.63 -34.21
CA THR A 174 -7.48 -26.44 -32.98
C THR A 174 -7.27 -25.62 -31.70
N TYR A 175 -6.30 -24.71 -31.68
CA TYR A 175 -5.90 -23.99 -30.47
C TYR A 175 -6.09 -22.49 -30.63
N THR A 176 -7.04 -21.93 -29.87
CA THR A 176 -7.48 -20.53 -29.95
C THR A 176 -6.42 -19.51 -29.50
N LYS A 177 -5.48 -19.93 -28.64
CA LYS A 177 -4.42 -19.07 -28.12
C LYS A 177 -3.23 -18.91 -29.08
N ILE A 178 -3.21 -19.60 -30.22
CA ILE A 178 -2.16 -19.43 -31.22
C ILE A 178 -2.46 -18.17 -32.04
N ILE A 179 -1.62 -17.15 -31.88
CA ILE A 179 -1.75 -15.88 -32.59
C ILE A 179 -1.31 -16.03 -34.05
N GLY A 180 -0.20 -16.73 -34.28
CA GLY A 180 0.34 -16.92 -35.61
C GLY A 180 1.48 -17.92 -35.69
N ILE A 181 1.80 -18.27 -36.94
CA ILE A 181 2.95 -19.11 -37.32
C ILE A 181 3.85 -18.26 -38.21
N TYR A 182 5.10 -18.07 -37.79
CA TYR A 182 6.02 -17.11 -38.38
C TYR A 182 7.24 -17.82 -38.96
N THR A 183 7.69 -17.36 -40.12
CA THR A 183 8.92 -17.82 -40.79
C THR A 183 10.04 -16.80 -40.64
N LYS A 184 9.70 -15.50 -40.57
CA LYS A 184 10.66 -14.40 -40.45
C LYS A 184 10.72 -13.86 -39.03
N ARG A 185 11.94 -13.68 -38.52
CA ARG A 185 12.23 -13.13 -37.18
C ARG A 185 11.52 -11.79 -36.95
N ARG A 186 11.63 -10.85 -37.90
CA ARG A 186 11.02 -9.51 -37.79
C ARG A 186 9.49 -9.53 -37.64
N GLU A 187 8.80 -10.44 -38.33
CA GLU A 187 7.34 -10.56 -38.26
C GLU A 187 6.90 -11.12 -36.90
N LEU A 188 7.63 -12.12 -36.38
CA LEU A 188 7.43 -12.65 -35.03
C LEU A 188 7.60 -11.55 -33.97
N LEU A 189 8.71 -10.81 -34.03
CA LEU A 189 9.02 -9.75 -33.05
C LEU A 189 7.99 -8.63 -33.06
N ASN A 190 7.54 -8.20 -34.24
CA ASN A 190 6.48 -7.20 -34.35
C ASN A 190 5.17 -7.72 -33.76
N SER A 191 4.81 -8.96 -34.05
CA SER A 191 3.59 -9.55 -33.50
C SER A 191 3.67 -9.73 -31.98
N LEU A 192 4.83 -10.10 -31.43
CA LEU A 192 5.05 -10.17 -29.99
C LEU A 192 4.87 -8.80 -29.34
N LYS A 193 5.54 -7.76 -29.87
CA LYS A 193 5.41 -6.37 -29.41
C LYS A 193 3.95 -5.92 -29.39
N GLU A 194 3.24 -6.12 -30.50
CA GLU A 194 1.84 -5.71 -30.63
C GLU A 194 0.92 -6.39 -29.61
N ASN A 195 1.07 -7.71 -29.38
CA ASN A 195 0.19 -8.43 -28.46
C ASN A 195 0.55 -8.15 -26.99
N ILE A 196 1.83 -7.96 -26.66
CA ILE A 196 2.26 -7.56 -25.31
C ILE A 196 1.68 -6.18 -24.97
N ILE A 197 1.80 -5.19 -25.87
CA ILE A 197 1.23 -3.85 -25.68
C ILE A 197 -0.29 -3.92 -25.49
N LEU A 198 -0.98 -4.78 -26.25
CA LEU A 198 -2.43 -4.95 -26.12
C LEU A 198 -2.84 -5.51 -24.76
N VAL A 199 -2.10 -6.49 -24.24
CA VAL A 199 -2.36 -7.07 -22.92
C VAL A 199 -2.04 -6.05 -21.82
N GLU A 200 -0.91 -5.34 -21.90
CA GLU A 200 -0.56 -4.31 -20.92
C GLU A 200 -1.62 -3.22 -20.81
N LYS A 201 -2.16 -2.76 -21.96
CA LYS A 201 -3.29 -1.80 -21.98
C LYS A 201 -4.60 -2.39 -21.47
N HIS A 202 -4.81 -3.70 -21.54
CA HIS A 202 -6.05 -4.35 -21.11
C HIS A 202 -6.10 -4.58 -19.58
N LEU A 203 -4.96 -4.78 -18.92
CA LEU A 203 -4.87 -5.27 -17.54
C LEU A 203 -5.35 -4.31 -16.41
N GLU A 204 -6.02 -3.20 -16.72
CA GLU A 204 -6.65 -2.32 -15.73
C GLU A 204 -7.96 -2.97 -15.21
N THR A 205 -7.93 -3.45 -13.96
CA THR A 205 -9.07 -4.05 -13.27
C THR A 205 -9.84 -3.02 -12.45
N PHE A 206 -11.13 -3.27 -12.23
CA PHE A 206 -12.00 -2.46 -11.37
C PHE A 206 -12.29 -3.20 -10.05
N ASN A 207 -12.22 -2.49 -8.92
CA ASN A 207 -12.67 -2.99 -7.62
C ASN A 207 -14.11 -2.55 -7.35
N PHE A 208 -14.96 -3.47 -6.89
CA PHE A 208 -16.38 -3.23 -6.64
C PHE A 208 -16.66 -2.74 -5.22
N TYR A 209 -17.68 -1.89 -5.07
CA TYR A 209 -18.20 -1.49 -3.78
C TYR A 209 -19.67 -1.87 -3.62
N ASN A 210 -19.94 -2.83 -2.75
CA ASN A 210 -21.31 -3.24 -2.43
C ASN A 210 -21.87 -2.43 -1.26
N GLN A 211 -22.64 -1.38 -1.58
CA GLN A 211 -23.31 -0.51 -0.59
C GLN A 211 -24.31 -1.26 0.31
N HIS A 212 -24.86 -2.37 -0.14
CA HIS A 212 -25.92 -3.09 0.58
C HIS A 212 -25.40 -4.05 1.66
N LYS A 213 -24.11 -4.44 1.63
CA LYS A 213 -23.53 -5.38 2.60
C LYS A 213 -22.76 -4.72 3.75
N GLN A 214 -22.37 -3.46 3.64
CA GLN A 214 -21.43 -2.85 4.58
C GLN A 214 -22.06 -1.67 5.34
N LYS A 215 -22.34 -1.89 6.63
CA LYS A 215 -22.84 -0.86 7.55
C LYS A 215 -21.71 -0.06 8.24
N THR A 216 -20.45 -0.46 8.11
CA THR A 216 -19.32 0.16 8.84
C THR A 216 -18.07 0.23 7.97
N THR A 217 -17.64 1.44 7.62
CA THR A 217 -16.45 1.74 6.81
C THR A 217 -15.14 1.74 7.59
N ARG A 218 -15.16 1.48 8.91
CA ARG A 218 -13.95 1.50 9.77
C ARG A 218 -13.08 0.25 9.67
N ASP A 219 -13.58 -0.82 9.08
CA ASP A 219 -12.86 -2.10 9.01
C ASP A 219 -12.27 -2.28 7.62
N LEU A 220 -10.98 -1.96 7.48
CA LEU A 220 -10.23 -2.17 6.24
C LEU A 220 -9.86 -3.65 6.00
N SER A 221 -10.25 -4.59 6.85
CA SER A 221 -10.03 -6.01 6.56
C SER A 221 -11.09 -6.64 5.62
N LYS A 222 -12.07 -5.86 5.17
CA LYS A 222 -13.22 -6.30 4.37
C LYS A 222 -13.19 -5.74 2.94
N GLU A 223 -14.12 -6.19 2.08
CA GLU A 223 -14.28 -5.73 0.68
C GLU A 223 -14.29 -4.18 0.52
N SER A 224 -14.59 -3.42 1.58
CA SER A 224 -14.47 -1.95 1.58
C SER A 224 -13.06 -1.46 1.35
N ALA A 225 -12.04 -2.18 1.83
CA ALA A 225 -10.66 -1.76 1.67
C ALA A 225 -10.19 -1.86 0.24
N GLU A 226 -10.49 -2.95 -0.47
CA GLU A 226 -10.13 -3.09 -1.88
C GLU A 226 -10.69 -1.93 -2.71
N PHE A 227 -11.92 -1.50 -2.43
CA PHE A 227 -12.50 -0.34 -3.09
C PHE A 227 -11.86 0.99 -2.71
N LEU A 228 -11.58 1.21 -1.41
CA LEU A 228 -11.03 2.48 -0.88
C LEU A 228 -9.51 2.58 -1.01
N TRP A 229 -8.85 1.48 -1.37
CA TRP A 229 -7.42 1.31 -1.32
C TRP A 229 -6.71 2.41 -2.09
N PHE A 230 -7.01 2.55 -3.39
CA PHE A 230 -6.31 3.52 -4.24
C PHE A 230 -6.59 4.97 -3.87
N GLN A 231 -7.73 5.29 -3.26
CA GLN A 231 -8.04 6.63 -2.79
C GLN A 231 -7.24 6.97 -1.53
N ILE A 232 -7.15 6.04 -0.58
CA ILE A 232 -6.37 6.24 0.63
C ILE A 232 -4.87 6.22 0.30
N PHE A 233 -4.43 5.25 -0.50
CA PHE A 233 -3.08 5.17 -1.05
C PHE A 233 -2.67 6.48 -1.73
N LYS A 234 -3.55 7.05 -2.56
CA LYS A 234 -3.31 8.36 -3.19
C LYS A 234 -3.11 9.48 -2.16
N ASP A 235 -3.95 9.57 -1.13
CA ASP A 235 -3.78 10.61 -0.09
C ASP A 235 -2.42 10.50 0.61
N VAL A 236 -1.94 9.27 0.82
CA VAL A 236 -0.67 9.01 1.50
C VAL A 236 0.51 9.24 0.57
N ILE A 237 0.52 8.67 -0.64
CA ILE A 237 1.66 8.75 -1.57
C ILE A 237 1.95 10.19 -2.00
N LEU A 238 0.92 11.02 -2.16
CA LEU A 238 1.08 12.42 -2.54
C LEU A 238 1.71 13.28 -1.44
N ARG A 239 1.74 12.79 -0.20
CA ARG A 239 2.30 13.47 0.97
C ARG A 239 3.66 12.93 1.40
N LEU A 240 4.05 11.75 0.93
CA LEU A 240 5.39 11.21 1.16
C LEU A 240 6.46 12.17 0.60
N PRO A 241 7.68 12.20 1.18
CA PRO A 241 8.79 13.01 0.66
C PRO A 241 9.11 12.68 -0.80
N ARG A 242 9.17 13.74 -1.62
CA ARG A 242 9.46 13.71 -3.08
C ARG A 242 10.78 14.42 -3.39
N ASP A 243 11.76 14.22 -2.54
CA ASP A 243 13.07 14.85 -2.64
C ASP A 243 13.98 14.12 -3.65
N ASN A 244 15.20 14.63 -3.81
CA ASN A 244 16.20 14.01 -4.68
C ASN A 244 16.56 12.59 -4.23
N HIS A 245 16.42 12.28 -2.94
CA HIS A 245 16.62 10.94 -2.43
C HIS A 245 15.57 9.97 -2.99
N ALA A 246 14.28 10.36 -2.99
CA ALA A 246 13.21 9.58 -3.62
C ALA A 246 13.47 9.34 -5.12
N LYS A 247 13.89 10.38 -5.86
CA LYS A 247 14.25 10.26 -7.28
C LYS A 247 15.41 9.27 -7.47
N GLN A 248 16.46 9.36 -6.64
CA GLN A 248 17.64 8.50 -6.76
C GLN A 248 17.33 7.04 -6.42
N GLN A 249 16.55 6.78 -5.36
CA GLN A 249 16.07 5.44 -5.00
C GLN A 249 15.36 4.77 -6.19
N MET A 250 14.48 5.51 -6.88
CA MET A 250 13.77 5.02 -8.07
C MET A 250 14.73 4.70 -9.23
N ILE A 251 15.71 5.58 -9.49
CA ILE A 251 16.68 5.39 -10.58
C ILE A 251 17.56 4.17 -10.33
N GLU A 252 18.12 4.03 -9.13
CA GLU A 252 18.99 2.90 -8.76
C GLU A 252 18.24 1.57 -8.86
N PHE A 253 16.98 1.55 -8.40
CA PHE A 253 16.09 0.40 -8.57
C PHE A 253 15.91 0.03 -10.04
N CYS A 254 15.61 1.00 -10.89
CA CYS A 254 15.41 0.77 -12.33
C CYS A 254 16.70 0.30 -13.02
N GLN A 255 17.85 0.91 -12.72
CA GLN A 255 19.15 0.53 -13.26
C GLN A 255 19.52 -0.91 -12.90
N HIS A 256 19.23 -1.32 -11.66
CA HIS A 256 19.45 -2.68 -11.21
C HIS A 256 18.54 -3.68 -11.94
N TYR A 257 17.25 -3.36 -12.07
CA TYR A 257 16.28 -4.25 -12.70
C TYR A 257 16.51 -4.42 -14.20
N TYR A 258 16.75 -3.33 -14.93
CA TYR A 258 17.00 -3.35 -16.38
C TYR A 258 18.48 -3.62 -16.74
N ARG A 259 19.24 -4.25 -15.83
CA ARG A 259 20.64 -4.59 -16.07
C ARG A 259 20.75 -5.53 -17.29
N GLY A 260 21.31 -5.01 -18.38
CA GLY A 260 21.46 -5.74 -19.65
C GLY A 260 20.41 -5.42 -20.70
N ASN A 261 19.48 -4.50 -20.43
CA ASN A 261 18.57 -3.91 -21.42
C ASN A 261 19.08 -2.51 -21.80
N GLU A 262 19.89 -2.41 -22.86
CA GLU A 262 20.52 -1.16 -23.29
C GLU A 262 19.49 -0.06 -23.64
N LYS A 263 18.32 -0.44 -24.15
CA LYS A 263 17.26 0.50 -24.53
C LYS A 263 16.66 1.17 -23.30
N GLU A 264 16.25 0.39 -22.30
CA GLU A 264 15.68 0.92 -21.06
C GLU A 264 16.73 1.67 -20.22
N LEU A 265 17.98 1.19 -20.17
CA LEU A 265 19.06 1.91 -19.50
C LEU A 265 19.33 3.30 -20.11
N LYS A 266 19.19 3.44 -21.43
CA LYS A 266 19.27 4.75 -22.09
C LYS A 266 18.14 5.67 -21.65
N PHE A 267 16.91 5.18 -21.57
CA PHE A 267 15.78 5.97 -21.08
C PHE A 267 15.92 6.34 -19.61
N ILE A 268 16.46 5.45 -18.77
CA ILE A 268 16.73 5.75 -17.36
C ILE A 268 17.77 6.87 -17.25
N HIS A 269 18.83 6.84 -18.07
CA HIS A 269 19.81 7.91 -18.13
C HIS A 269 19.19 9.23 -18.61
N GLU A 270 18.40 9.23 -19.69
CA GLU A 270 17.67 10.42 -20.16
C GLU A 270 16.75 10.98 -19.05
N PHE A 271 16.04 10.11 -18.34
CA PHE A 271 15.19 10.51 -17.22
C PHE A 271 16.00 11.13 -16.06
N GLU A 272 17.15 10.55 -15.72
CA GLU A 272 18.00 11.04 -14.63
C GLU A 272 18.42 12.51 -14.85
N TYR A 273 18.84 12.86 -16.07
CA TYR A 273 19.37 14.18 -16.39
C TYR A 273 18.33 15.18 -16.91
N ASP A 274 17.38 14.75 -17.74
CA ASP A 274 16.50 15.66 -18.47
C ASP A 274 15.10 15.79 -17.85
N TYR A 275 14.70 14.85 -16.97
CA TYR A 275 13.37 14.87 -16.39
C TYR A 275 13.11 16.11 -15.52
N LYS A 276 11.96 16.73 -15.77
CA LYS A 276 11.35 17.77 -14.93
C LYS A 276 9.96 17.31 -14.50
N SER A 277 9.54 17.71 -13.31
CA SER A 277 8.23 17.32 -12.75
C SER A 277 7.06 17.64 -13.68
N ASN A 278 7.12 18.72 -14.47
CA ASN A 278 6.07 19.08 -15.42
C ASN A 278 5.99 18.18 -16.67
N MET A 279 6.94 17.27 -16.87
CA MET A 279 6.98 16.33 -18.00
C MET A 279 6.38 14.97 -17.65
N ALA A 280 5.79 14.81 -16.46
CA ALA A 280 5.33 13.52 -15.96
C ALA A 280 4.33 12.83 -16.89
N ILE A 281 3.37 13.58 -17.47
CA ILE A 281 2.38 13.05 -18.40
C ILE A 281 3.07 12.53 -19.68
N GLU A 282 3.97 13.32 -20.27
CA GLU A 282 4.73 12.92 -21.46
C GLU A 282 5.48 11.61 -21.22
N TRP A 283 6.22 11.52 -20.11
CA TRP A 283 6.98 10.33 -19.74
C TRP A 283 6.11 9.11 -19.45
N TYR A 284 4.92 9.30 -18.86
CA TYR A 284 3.97 8.22 -18.63
C TYR A 284 3.42 7.64 -19.95
N THR A 285 3.20 8.49 -20.96
CA THR A 285 2.68 8.04 -22.26
C THR A 285 3.74 7.42 -23.17
N LYS A 286 5.04 7.61 -22.88
CA LYS A 286 6.13 6.93 -23.59
C LYS A 286 6.18 5.45 -23.20
N GLU A 287 6.42 4.57 -24.17
CA GLU A 287 6.69 3.14 -23.96
C GLU A 287 8.08 2.90 -23.32
N THR A 288 8.20 3.23 -22.03
CA THR A 288 9.43 3.15 -21.23
C THR A 288 9.22 2.35 -19.94
N PHE A 289 10.31 2.12 -19.20
CA PHE A 289 10.31 1.51 -17.87
C PHE A 289 9.25 2.07 -16.89
N LEU A 290 8.96 3.38 -16.95
CA LEU A 290 8.00 4.02 -16.04
C LEU A 290 6.60 3.45 -16.21
N TYR A 291 6.09 3.43 -17.44
CA TYR A 291 4.75 2.90 -17.74
C TYR A 291 4.64 1.44 -17.30
N LYS A 292 5.65 0.62 -17.61
CA LYS A 292 5.65 -0.82 -17.31
C LYS A 292 5.65 -1.10 -15.81
N ILE A 293 6.61 -0.53 -15.07
CA ILE A 293 6.77 -0.82 -13.65
C ILE A 293 5.62 -0.20 -12.85
N VAL A 294 5.27 1.07 -13.09
CA VAL A 294 4.19 1.74 -12.34
C VAL A 294 2.87 1.02 -12.53
N ASN A 295 2.48 0.68 -13.76
CA ASN A 295 1.20 0.00 -13.97
C ASN A 295 1.20 -1.44 -13.47
N LYS A 296 2.33 -2.16 -13.47
CA LYS A 296 2.40 -3.45 -12.77
C LYS A 296 2.24 -3.26 -11.28
N ALA A 297 2.99 -2.35 -10.67
CA ALA A 297 2.97 -2.11 -9.23
C ALA A 297 1.56 -1.73 -8.76
N LEU A 298 0.86 -0.87 -9.52
CA LEU A 298 -0.54 -0.55 -9.29
C LEU A 298 -1.44 -1.79 -9.37
N ARG A 299 -1.35 -2.56 -10.47
CA ARG A 299 -2.18 -3.76 -10.67
C ARG A 299 -1.96 -4.88 -9.65
N THR A 300 -0.72 -5.06 -9.21
CA THR A 300 -0.33 -6.10 -8.25
C THR A 300 -0.35 -5.60 -6.81
N GLU A 301 -0.70 -4.33 -6.61
CA GLU A 301 -0.64 -3.65 -5.31
C GLU A 301 0.74 -3.83 -4.65
N ASP A 302 1.82 -3.79 -5.44
CA ASP A 302 3.18 -3.86 -4.91
C ASP A 302 3.55 -2.53 -4.27
N ILE A 303 3.31 -2.47 -2.98
CA ILE A 303 3.48 -1.33 -2.11
C ILE A 303 4.90 -0.79 -2.08
N GLU A 304 5.89 -1.67 -2.08
CA GLU A 304 7.29 -1.25 -2.03
C GLU A 304 7.69 -0.60 -3.35
N GLN A 305 7.30 -1.18 -4.48
CA GLN A 305 7.50 -0.56 -5.79
C GLN A 305 6.76 0.77 -5.89
N LEU A 306 5.49 0.82 -5.47
CA LEU A 306 4.70 2.03 -5.45
C LEU A 306 5.36 3.15 -4.62
N ARG A 307 5.92 2.81 -3.45
CA ARG A 307 6.69 3.74 -2.61
C ARG A 307 7.98 4.19 -3.30
N ILE A 308 8.72 3.29 -3.94
CA ILE A 308 9.94 3.64 -4.68
C ILE A 308 9.60 4.63 -5.81
N PHE A 309 8.47 4.43 -6.51
CA PHE A 309 8.02 5.28 -7.61
C PHE A 309 7.18 6.50 -7.16
N ARG A 310 7.08 6.77 -5.85
CA ARG A 310 6.30 7.90 -5.29
C ARG A 310 6.64 9.25 -5.91
N PHE A 311 7.91 9.46 -6.24
CA PHE A 311 8.40 10.69 -6.87
C PHE A 311 7.65 10.93 -8.19
N PHE A 312 7.66 9.95 -9.08
CA PHE A 312 7.03 10.05 -10.39
C PHE A 312 5.49 10.00 -10.33
N ILE A 313 4.93 9.10 -9.52
CA ILE A 313 3.47 8.94 -9.37
C ILE A 313 2.83 10.25 -8.89
N ALA A 314 3.46 10.92 -7.93
CA ALA A 314 2.95 12.17 -7.40
C ALA A 314 3.08 13.32 -8.40
N ASP A 315 4.18 13.40 -9.13
CA ASP A 315 4.34 14.38 -10.21
C ASP A 315 3.27 14.14 -11.30
N LEU A 316 3.03 12.90 -11.71
CA LEU A 316 1.97 12.58 -12.67
C LEU A 316 0.60 13.04 -12.19
N SER A 317 0.22 12.69 -10.97
CA SER A 317 -1.06 13.09 -10.36
C SER A 317 -1.20 14.63 -10.27
N PHE A 318 -0.11 15.32 -9.91
CA PHE A 318 -0.10 16.78 -9.82
C PHE A 318 -0.28 17.46 -11.18
N ASN A 319 0.36 16.93 -12.23
CA ASN A 319 0.19 17.47 -13.59
C ASN A 319 -1.22 17.21 -14.12
N LEU A 320 -1.80 16.02 -13.86
CA LEU A 320 -3.19 15.74 -14.20
C LEU A 320 -4.16 16.72 -13.53
N ALA A 321 -3.91 17.08 -12.27
CA ALA A 321 -4.70 18.09 -11.55
C ALA A 321 -4.62 19.46 -12.22
N ILE A 322 -3.43 19.91 -12.63
CA ILE A 322 -3.24 21.18 -13.35
C ILE A 322 -4.03 21.20 -14.66
N GLU A 323 -3.91 20.15 -15.47
CA GLU A 323 -4.62 20.07 -16.75
C GLU A 323 -6.15 19.95 -16.57
N TYR A 324 -6.61 19.26 -15.52
CA TYR A 324 -8.03 19.18 -15.17
C TYR A 324 -8.61 20.56 -14.83
N GLU A 325 -7.90 21.39 -14.07
CA GLU A 325 -8.36 22.75 -13.75
C GLU A 325 -8.48 23.62 -15.02
N LYS A 326 -7.61 23.44 -16.01
CA LYS A 326 -7.77 24.11 -17.32
C LYS A 326 -9.03 23.64 -18.04
N LEU A 327 -9.37 22.35 -17.94
CA LEU A 327 -10.55 21.76 -18.55
C LEU A 327 -11.85 22.26 -17.89
N LYS A 328 -11.88 22.43 -16.56
CA LYS A 328 -13.02 23.02 -15.83
C LYS A 328 -13.39 24.43 -16.29
N ASN A 329 -12.40 25.19 -16.75
CA ASN A 329 -12.61 26.55 -17.24
C ASN A 329 -13.23 26.60 -18.65
N LYS A 330 -13.41 25.46 -19.33
CA LYS A 330 -14.06 25.38 -20.65
C LYS A 330 -15.59 25.36 -20.50
N ILE A 331 -16.29 25.71 -21.58
CA ILE A 331 -17.77 25.79 -21.64
C ILE A 331 -18.44 24.41 -21.56
N GLU A 332 -17.70 23.34 -21.89
CA GLU A 332 -18.19 21.98 -21.94
C GLU A 332 -18.65 21.50 -20.54
N LYS A 333 -19.94 21.19 -20.41
CA LYS A 333 -20.53 20.75 -19.14
C LYS A 333 -20.44 19.24 -18.93
N ILE A 334 -20.69 18.49 -19.99
CA ILE A 334 -20.69 17.03 -20.00
C ILE A 334 -19.67 16.59 -21.05
N LEU A 335 -18.70 15.80 -20.60
CA LEU A 335 -17.72 15.16 -21.45
C LEU A 335 -18.03 13.66 -21.52
N LEU A 336 -18.10 13.13 -22.74
CA LEU A 336 -18.32 11.71 -22.98
C LEU A 336 -17.01 11.06 -23.45
N LEU A 337 -16.55 10.07 -22.69
CA LEU A 337 -15.28 9.38 -22.91
C LEU A 337 -15.53 7.91 -23.25
N TYR A 338 -14.60 7.33 -24.00
CA TYR A 338 -14.73 5.98 -24.51
C TYR A 338 -13.47 5.17 -24.25
N ARG A 339 -13.63 3.91 -23.86
CA ARG A 339 -12.52 2.95 -23.78
C ARG A 339 -12.98 1.64 -24.37
N GLY A 340 -12.24 1.12 -25.34
CA GLY A 340 -12.55 -0.15 -25.96
C GLY A 340 -11.52 -1.19 -25.57
N LEU A 341 -11.99 -2.34 -25.12
CA LEU A 341 -11.14 -3.46 -24.77
C LEU A 341 -11.86 -4.78 -25.02
N LYS A 342 -11.16 -5.86 -24.70
CA LYS A 342 -11.63 -7.23 -24.76
C LYS A 342 -11.82 -7.70 -23.32
N MET A 343 -12.79 -8.54 -22.99
CA MET A 343 -13.05 -8.92 -21.60
C MET A 343 -13.41 -10.40 -21.51
N GLU A 344 -13.03 -11.08 -20.43
CA GLU A 344 -13.49 -12.45 -20.16
C GLU A 344 -14.99 -12.46 -19.85
N GLU A 345 -15.72 -13.48 -20.31
CA GLU A 345 -17.17 -13.56 -20.05
C GLU A 345 -17.52 -13.60 -18.56
N GLU A 346 -16.65 -14.15 -17.70
CA GLU A 346 -16.82 -14.17 -16.25
C GLU A 346 -16.83 -12.75 -15.67
N GLU A 347 -15.87 -11.90 -16.07
CA GLU A 347 -15.78 -10.51 -15.64
C GLU A 347 -17.00 -9.70 -16.11
N LEU A 348 -17.45 -9.92 -17.35
CA LEU A 348 -18.66 -9.29 -17.86
C LEU A 348 -19.91 -9.68 -17.04
N LYS A 349 -20.02 -10.96 -16.63
CA LYS A 349 -21.12 -11.41 -15.76
C LYS A 349 -21.06 -10.71 -14.41
N THR A 350 -19.88 -10.53 -13.83
CA THR A 350 -19.70 -9.78 -12.58
C THR A 350 -20.16 -8.34 -12.72
N LEU A 351 -19.80 -7.65 -13.83
CA LEU A 351 -20.25 -6.27 -14.07
C LEU A 351 -21.77 -6.18 -14.20
N LYS A 352 -22.42 -7.12 -14.89
CA LYS A 352 -23.90 -7.19 -15.00
C LYS A 352 -24.58 -7.37 -13.65
N GLN A 353 -24.03 -8.22 -12.79
CA GLN A 353 -24.59 -8.47 -11.45
C GLN A 353 -24.47 -7.27 -10.52
N ASN A 354 -23.60 -6.31 -10.85
CA ASN A 354 -23.30 -5.13 -10.05
C ASN A 354 -23.76 -3.83 -10.72
N GLU A 355 -24.74 -3.87 -11.63
CA GLU A 355 -25.39 -2.65 -12.12
C GLU A 355 -25.95 -1.81 -10.96
N GLY A 356 -25.69 -0.50 -10.98
CA GLY A 356 -26.03 0.44 -9.90
C GLY A 356 -24.97 0.54 -8.79
N SER A 357 -24.00 -0.37 -8.73
CA SER A 357 -22.90 -0.31 -7.76
C SER A 357 -21.83 0.71 -8.15
N LEU A 358 -21.00 1.09 -7.17
CA LEU A 358 -19.79 1.88 -7.43
C LEU A 358 -18.61 0.95 -7.72
N ILE A 359 -17.72 1.40 -8.60
CA ILE A 359 -16.44 0.78 -8.91
C ILE A 359 -15.31 1.80 -8.83
N SER A 360 -14.11 1.34 -8.49
CA SER A 360 -12.87 2.13 -8.49
C SER A 360 -11.86 1.53 -9.45
N THR A 361 -11.05 2.36 -10.09
CA THR A 361 -9.90 1.87 -10.88
C THR A 361 -8.74 1.48 -9.98
N ASN A 362 -8.01 0.44 -10.39
CA ASN A 362 -6.80 -0.03 -9.72
C ASN A 362 -5.53 0.70 -10.18
N GLY A 363 -5.67 1.93 -10.68
CA GLY A 363 -4.61 2.68 -11.32
C GLY A 363 -5.13 3.88 -12.12
N PHE A 364 -4.26 4.43 -12.96
CA PHE A 364 -4.63 5.44 -13.94
C PHE A 364 -5.46 4.77 -15.04
N LEU A 365 -6.53 5.44 -15.49
CA LEU A 365 -7.42 4.89 -16.52
C LEU A 365 -7.34 5.72 -17.79
N SER A 366 -6.73 5.15 -18.83
CA SER A 366 -6.64 5.78 -20.16
C SER A 366 -7.95 5.61 -20.94
N THR A 367 -8.45 6.70 -21.51
CA THR A 367 -9.68 6.76 -22.30
C THR A 367 -9.48 7.67 -23.51
N SER A 368 -10.48 7.72 -24.40
CA SER A 368 -10.43 8.56 -25.60
C SER A 368 -11.71 9.39 -25.75
N ARG A 369 -11.58 10.62 -26.24
CA ARG A 369 -12.74 11.42 -26.70
C ARG A 369 -13.34 10.86 -27.99
N SER A 370 -12.60 10.03 -28.71
CA SER A 370 -12.99 9.45 -29.99
C SER A 370 -13.56 8.05 -29.83
N LYS A 371 -14.89 7.92 -29.99
CA LYS A 371 -15.56 6.62 -30.03
C LYS A 371 -14.96 5.67 -31.07
N ASN A 372 -14.50 6.21 -32.21
CA ASN A 372 -13.89 5.42 -33.27
C ASN A 372 -12.54 4.83 -32.87
N VAL A 373 -11.72 5.56 -32.10
CA VAL A 373 -10.46 5.05 -31.55
C VAL A 373 -10.75 3.89 -30.60
N ALA A 374 -11.66 4.09 -29.64
CA ALA A 374 -12.07 3.05 -28.71
C ALA A 374 -12.63 1.81 -29.43
N LEU A 375 -13.49 1.98 -30.45
CA LEU A 375 -14.02 0.87 -31.24
C LEU A 375 -12.94 0.07 -31.96
N LYS A 376 -11.87 0.72 -32.45
CA LYS A 376 -10.73 0.01 -33.05
C LYS A 376 -10.05 -0.90 -32.04
N PHE A 377 -9.87 -0.44 -30.80
CA PHE A 377 -9.30 -1.27 -29.73
C PHE A 377 -10.23 -2.43 -29.34
N ALA A 378 -11.52 -2.18 -29.12
CA ALA A 378 -12.50 -3.21 -28.79
C ALA A 378 -12.60 -4.31 -29.87
N LYS A 379 -12.45 -3.93 -31.14
CA LYS A 379 -12.55 -4.85 -32.29
C LYS A 379 -11.21 -5.50 -32.67
N LYS A 380 -10.07 -5.06 -32.11
CA LYS A 380 -8.76 -5.68 -32.36
C LYS A 380 -8.73 -7.09 -31.76
N SER A 381 -8.26 -8.07 -32.54
CA SER A 381 -8.54 -9.50 -32.32
C SER A 381 -7.45 -10.22 -31.54
N PRO A 382 -7.83 -11.03 -30.53
CA PRO A 382 -7.33 -12.38 -30.38
C PRO A 382 -8.40 -13.35 -30.92
N LYS A 383 -7.99 -14.41 -31.63
CA LYS A 383 -8.87 -15.50 -32.12
C LYS A 383 -9.36 -16.39 -30.96
N ARG A 384 -9.88 -15.76 -29.90
CA ARG A 384 -10.29 -16.38 -28.64
C ARG A 384 -11.80 -16.25 -28.49
N SER A 385 -12.48 -17.38 -28.38
CA SER A 385 -13.94 -17.44 -28.23
C SER A 385 -14.42 -17.14 -26.82
N ASP A 386 -13.52 -17.20 -25.83
CA ASP A 386 -13.76 -16.94 -24.40
C ASP A 386 -13.72 -15.45 -24.02
N ILE A 387 -13.45 -14.58 -25.00
CA ILE A 387 -13.25 -13.14 -24.80
C ILE A 387 -14.21 -12.36 -25.69
N VAL A 388 -14.93 -11.42 -25.10
CA VAL A 388 -15.92 -10.58 -25.79
C VAL A 388 -15.42 -9.15 -25.98
N PRO A 389 -15.74 -8.48 -27.10
CA PRO A 389 -15.50 -7.05 -27.28
C PRO A 389 -16.38 -6.22 -26.35
N VAL A 390 -15.78 -5.26 -25.67
CA VAL A 390 -16.43 -4.32 -24.75
C VAL A 390 -16.10 -2.89 -25.13
N LEU A 391 -17.10 -2.02 -25.10
CA LEU A 391 -16.95 -0.58 -25.20
C LEU A 391 -17.49 0.05 -23.91
N TYR A 392 -16.62 0.70 -23.16
CA TYR A 392 -17.00 1.61 -22.09
C TYR A 392 -17.38 2.97 -22.68
N GLU A 393 -18.49 3.52 -22.19
CA GLU A 393 -18.97 4.87 -22.44
C GLU A 393 -19.12 5.55 -21.07
N ILE A 394 -18.28 6.56 -20.81
CA ILE A 394 -18.12 7.17 -19.50
C ILE A 394 -18.61 8.62 -19.56
N GLU A 395 -19.69 8.90 -18.85
CA GLU A 395 -20.25 10.24 -18.70
C GLU A 395 -19.53 10.98 -17.56
N CYS A 396 -18.98 12.15 -17.88
CA CYS A 396 -18.29 13.03 -16.93
C CYS A 396 -18.98 14.39 -16.88
N ASN A 397 -19.75 14.65 -15.83
CA ASN A 397 -20.35 15.97 -15.59
C ASN A 397 -19.35 16.86 -14.84
N ILE A 398 -18.60 17.68 -15.59
CA ILE A 398 -17.47 18.47 -15.07
C ILE A 398 -17.94 19.47 -14.00
N GLN A 399 -19.19 19.94 -14.06
CA GLN A 399 -19.73 20.91 -13.09
C GLN A 399 -20.05 20.28 -11.74
N GLU A 400 -20.34 18.98 -11.71
CA GLU A 400 -20.66 18.23 -10.49
C GLU A 400 -19.43 17.53 -9.90
N LEU A 401 -18.36 17.35 -10.68
CA LEU A 401 -17.13 16.65 -10.29
C LEU A 401 -16.10 17.60 -9.68
N ASP A 402 -15.98 17.58 -8.35
CA ASP A 402 -15.01 18.35 -7.59
C ASP A 402 -13.79 17.53 -7.14
N THR A 403 -13.93 16.21 -6.99
CA THR A 403 -12.88 15.34 -6.43
C THR A 403 -12.21 14.40 -7.43
N ILE A 404 -12.92 13.97 -8.47
CA ILE A 404 -12.34 13.11 -9.52
C ILE A 404 -11.53 13.98 -10.48
N ILE A 405 -10.29 13.56 -10.75
CA ILE A 405 -9.35 14.28 -11.61
C ILE A 405 -9.15 13.46 -12.88
N PHE A 406 -9.28 14.11 -14.03
CA PHE A 406 -8.91 13.56 -15.32
C PHE A 406 -8.44 14.69 -16.24
N ALA A 407 -7.50 14.40 -17.12
CA ALA A 407 -6.93 15.41 -18.02
C ALA A 407 -7.06 14.98 -19.47
N ASP A 408 -7.39 15.94 -20.35
CA ASP A 408 -7.16 15.78 -21.77
C ASP A 408 -5.65 15.89 -22.02
N ILE A 409 -5.03 14.76 -22.34
CA ILE A 409 -3.59 14.63 -22.50
C ILE A 409 -3.18 14.50 -23.97
N THR A 410 -4.09 14.82 -24.90
CA THR A 410 -3.86 14.69 -26.34
C THR A 410 -2.57 15.38 -26.81
N GLU A 411 -2.25 16.54 -26.23
CA GLU A 411 -1.06 17.32 -26.59
C GLU A 411 0.25 16.74 -26.03
N PHE A 412 0.17 15.95 -24.96
CA PHE A 412 1.32 15.34 -24.29
C PHE A 412 1.56 13.89 -24.73
N SER A 413 0.49 13.22 -25.18
CA SER A 413 0.53 11.81 -25.56
C SER A 413 1.40 11.61 -26.80
N VAL A 414 2.28 10.61 -26.73
CA VAL A 414 3.03 10.12 -27.90
C VAL A 414 2.07 9.65 -29.02
N TYR A 415 0.82 9.36 -28.68
CA TYR A 415 -0.24 8.97 -29.61
C TYR A 415 -1.23 10.13 -29.88
N ALA A 416 -0.75 11.22 -30.47
CA ALA A 416 -1.55 12.43 -30.74
C ALA A 416 -2.90 12.20 -31.45
N ASN A 417 -3.05 11.09 -32.18
CA ASN A 417 -4.28 10.75 -32.92
C ASN A 417 -5.33 10.00 -32.08
N GLU A 418 -5.02 9.67 -30.82
CA GLU A 418 -5.92 8.89 -29.95
C GLU A 418 -6.87 9.77 -29.13
N SER A 419 -6.68 11.10 -29.14
CA SER A 419 -7.48 12.05 -28.34
C SER A 419 -7.61 11.60 -26.88
N GLU A 420 -6.46 11.28 -26.29
CA GLU A 420 -6.36 10.56 -25.02
C GLU A 420 -6.77 11.44 -23.83
N VAL A 421 -7.55 10.86 -22.93
CA VAL A 421 -7.94 11.44 -21.65
C VAL A 421 -7.58 10.47 -20.55
N LEU A 422 -6.76 10.91 -19.60
CA LEU A 422 -6.24 10.07 -18.53
C LEU A 422 -6.91 10.44 -17.21
N PHE A 423 -7.56 9.46 -16.59
CA PHE A 423 -8.05 9.56 -15.22
C PHE A 423 -6.94 9.28 -14.21
N ASP A 424 -6.97 10.04 -13.12
CA ASP A 424 -6.04 9.90 -12.01
C ASP A 424 -6.37 8.67 -11.13
N LEU A 425 -5.43 8.29 -10.25
CA LEU A 425 -5.54 7.16 -9.34
C LEU A 425 -6.80 7.21 -8.47
N GLY A 426 -7.42 6.05 -8.27
CA GLY A 426 -8.60 5.89 -7.41
C GLY A 426 -9.85 6.59 -7.95
N SER A 427 -9.93 6.82 -9.26
CA SER A 427 -11.12 7.39 -9.89
C SER A 427 -12.30 6.42 -9.76
N THR A 428 -13.46 6.94 -9.35
CA THR A 428 -14.65 6.12 -9.08
C THR A 428 -15.80 6.39 -10.03
N PHE A 429 -16.51 5.31 -10.38
CA PHE A 429 -17.59 5.30 -11.36
C PHE A 429 -18.81 4.55 -10.82
N GLU A 430 -19.99 4.94 -11.26
CA GLU A 430 -21.25 4.21 -11.05
C GLU A 430 -21.58 3.42 -12.32
N ILE A 431 -21.88 2.12 -12.17
CA ILE A 431 -22.28 1.29 -13.31
C ILE A 431 -23.74 1.61 -13.63
N ILE A 432 -23.98 2.26 -14.77
CA ILE A 432 -25.33 2.67 -15.19
C ILE A 432 -26.05 1.52 -15.91
N SER A 433 -25.35 0.83 -16.81
CA SER A 433 -25.92 -0.32 -17.52
C SER A 433 -24.86 -1.12 -18.27
N VAL A 434 -25.07 -2.42 -18.42
CA VAL A 434 -24.26 -3.36 -19.21
C VAL A 434 -25.18 -4.05 -20.23
N LYS A 435 -25.10 -3.64 -21.50
CA LYS A 435 -26.00 -4.12 -22.56
C LYS A 435 -25.25 -4.64 -23.76
N GLU A 436 -25.85 -5.59 -24.47
CA GLU A 436 -25.34 -6.03 -25.76
C GLU A 436 -25.78 -5.07 -26.87
N ASP A 437 -24.83 -4.68 -27.73
CA ASP A 437 -25.07 -3.94 -28.95
C ASP A 437 -24.95 -4.88 -30.15
N PHE A 438 -26.09 -5.36 -30.62
CA PHE A 438 -26.17 -6.29 -31.76
C PHE A 438 -25.69 -5.69 -33.09
N GLN A 439 -25.74 -4.36 -33.24
CA GLN A 439 -25.31 -3.70 -34.48
C GLN A 439 -23.79 -3.64 -34.56
N LEU A 440 -23.14 -3.34 -33.43
CA LEU A 440 -21.69 -3.25 -33.34
C LEU A 440 -21.01 -4.58 -33.00
N ASN A 441 -21.79 -5.61 -32.65
CA ASN A 441 -21.37 -6.93 -32.18
C ASN A 441 -20.40 -6.82 -30.99
N LEU A 442 -20.82 -6.08 -29.96
CA LEU A 442 -20.05 -5.84 -28.73
C LEU A 442 -20.95 -5.58 -27.52
N TRP A 443 -20.36 -5.58 -26.34
CA TRP A 443 -21.02 -5.16 -25.10
C TRP A 443 -20.74 -3.68 -24.81
N LEU A 444 -21.80 -2.90 -24.62
CA LEU A 444 -21.73 -1.50 -24.22
C LEU A 444 -21.90 -1.39 -22.70
N ILE A 445 -20.90 -0.86 -22.03
CA ILE A 445 -20.89 -0.61 -20.59
C ILE A 445 -20.94 0.89 -20.36
N LYS A 446 -22.05 1.38 -19.81
CA LYS A 446 -22.23 2.79 -19.48
C LYS A 446 -21.83 3.04 -18.04
N LEU A 447 -20.92 3.99 -17.85
CA LEU A 447 -20.44 4.43 -16.55
C LEU A 447 -20.71 5.93 -16.37
N ARG A 448 -20.85 6.35 -15.11
CA ARG A 448 -20.85 7.77 -14.75
C ARG A 448 -19.76 8.03 -13.72
N ALA A 449 -18.88 8.99 -13.97
CA ALA A 449 -17.90 9.41 -12.98
C ALA A 449 -18.58 9.98 -11.73
N SER A 450 -18.07 9.67 -10.53
CA SER A 450 -18.75 9.96 -9.27
C SER A 450 -17.78 10.38 -8.17
N ASN A 451 -18.13 11.40 -7.39
CA ASN A 451 -17.37 11.81 -6.20
C ASN A 451 -17.63 10.92 -4.97
N LYS A 452 -18.62 10.01 -5.03
CA LYS A 452 -19.07 9.23 -3.86
C LYS A 452 -17.92 8.44 -3.24
N GLY A 453 -17.09 7.78 -4.05
CA GLY A 453 -15.97 6.96 -3.56
C GLY A 453 -14.92 7.79 -2.82
N THR A 454 -14.51 8.92 -3.39
CA THR A 454 -13.54 9.82 -2.75
C THR A 454 -14.07 10.44 -1.46
N LYS A 455 -15.38 10.74 -1.37
CA LYS A 455 -16.00 11.22 -0.12
C LYS A 455 -15.95 10.17 0.99
N ILE A 456 -16.27 8.92 0.68
CA ILE A 456 -16.16 7.80 1.63
C ILE A 456 -14.71 7.65 2.12
N ALA A 457 -13.72 7.71 1.21
CA ALA A 457 -12.31 7.63 1.57
C ALA A 457 -11.86 8.81 2.46
N LYS A 458 -12.30 10.03 2.15
CA LYS A 458 -12.00 11.22 2.98
C LYS A 458 -12.58 11.10 4.39
N GLU A 459 -13.85 10.68 4.50
CA GLU A 459 -14.48 10.44 5.81
C GLU A 459 -13.69 9.40 6.61
N TYR A 460 -13.24 8.32 5.97
CA TYR A 460 -12.39 7.31 6.60
C TYR A 460 -11.06 7.91 7.10
N ILE A 461 -10.37 8.67 6.24
CA ILE A 461 -9.08 9.30 6.59
C ILE A 461 -9.26 10.30 7.73
N GLU A 462 -10.28 11.15 7.70
CA GLU A 462 -10.55 12.16 8.74
C GLU A 462 -10.91 11.53 10.08
N LEU A 463 -11.67 10.44 10.08
CA LEU A 463 -11.99 9.69 11.29
C LEU A 463 -10.74 9.12 11.96
N ASN A 464 -9.79 8.62 11.17
CA ASN A 464 -8.55 8.05 11.69
C ASN A 464 -7.49 9.11 12.03
N ARG A 465 -7.46 10.25 11.32
CA ARG A 465 -6.51 11.35 11.55
C ARG A 465 -6.69 12.02 12.93
N LYS A 466 -7.91 12.04 13.47
CA LYS A 466 -8.20 12.57 14.82
C LYS A 466 -7.49 11.79 15.95
N GLU A 467 -7.03 10.57 15.70
CA GLU A 467 -6.24 9.80 16.69
C GLU A 467 -4.74 10.16 16.69
N GLU A 468 -4.22 10.81 15.63
CA GLU A 468 -2.80 10.76 15.25
C GLU A 468 -2.21 12.10 14.77
N GLU A 469 -2.55 13.21 15.40
CA GLU A 469 -2.05 14.57 15.05
C GLU A 469 -0.51 14.75 15.04
N GLU A 470 0.28 13.74 15.44
CA GLU A 470 1.75 13.80 15.56
C GLU A 470 2.48 12.64 14.85
N THR A 471 1.82 11.91 13.92
CA THR A 471 2.44 10.74 13.25
C THR A 471 2.90 11.11 11.84
N SER A 472 4.16 10.79 11.50
CA SER A 472 4.72 11.02 10.16
C SER A 472 3.96 10.23 9.09
N ILE A 473 3.97 10.73 7.86
CA ILE A 473 3.15 10.18 6.78
C ILE A 473 3.62 8.77 6.37
N GLU A 474 4.91 8.49 6.54
CA GLU A 474 5.55 7.20 6.39
C GLU A 474 4.94 6.17 7.34
N LEU A 475 4.77 6.55 8.61
CA LEU A 475 4.15 5.67 9.61
C LEU A 475 2.67 5.44 9.33
N ILE A 476 1.95 6.46 8.84
CA ILE A 476 0.56 6.32 8.41
C ILE A 476 0.46 5.30 7.27
N PHE A 477 1.38 5.33 6.31
CA PHE A 477 1.41 4.36 5.22
C PHE A 477 1.57 2.93 5.74
N GLY A 478 2.58 2.66 6.56
CA GLY A 478 2.81 1.33 7.12
C GLY A 478 1.65 0.84 8.01
N LYS A 479 1.02 1.75 8.75
CA LYS A 479 -0.17 1.44 9.55
C LYS A 479 -1.36 1.08 8.67
N LEU A 480 -1.59 1.80 7.59
CA LEU A 480 -2.65 1.50 6.63
C LEU A 480 -2.52 0.08 6.08
N LEU A 481 -1.31 -0.35 5.73
CA LEU A 481 -1.03 -1.72 5.30
C LEU A 481 -1.44 -2.74 6.37
N ALA A 482 -1.12 -2.47 7.63
CA ALA A 482 -1.51 -3.33 8.75
C ALA A 482 -3.03 -3.34 8.96
N ASP A 483 -3.70 -2.19 8.86
CA ASP A 483 -5.15 -2.06 9.03
C ASP A 483 -5.92 -2.80 7.93
N MET A 484 -5.34 -2.93 6.73
CA MET A 484 -5.86 -3.76 5.64
C MET A 484 -5.58 -5.26 5.80
N GLY A 485 -4.88 -5.66 6.85
CA GLY A 485 -4.47 -7.05 7.05
C GLY A 485 -3.28 -7.49 6.19
N GLN A 486 -2.62 -6.58 5.47
CA GLN A 486 -1.39 -6.86 4.71
C GLN A 486 -0.16 -6.89 5.64
N TYR A 487 -0.22 -7.74 6.66
CA TYR A 487 0.74 -7.77 7.76
C TYR A 487 2.19 -8.01 7.33
N ASP A 488 2.42 -8.92 6.38
CA ASP A 488 3.79 -9.24 5.93
C ASP A 488 4.41 -8.08 5.13
N GLN A 489 3.59 -7.39 4.33
CA GLN A 489 4.03 -6.20 3.60
C GLN A 489 4.30 -5.03 4.56
N ALA A 490 3.41 -4.81 5.52
CA ALA A 490 3.60 -3.81 6.57
C ALA A 490 4.88 -4.06 7.39
N LEU A 491 5.16 -5.31 7.75
CA LEU A 491 6.39 -5.69 8.45
C LEU A 491 7.63 -5.40 7.60
N LYS A 492 7.63 -5.81 6.33
CA LYS A 492 8.74 -5.55 5.40
C LYS A 492 8.97 -4.04 5.24
N TYR A 493 7.91 -3.26 5.07
CA TYR A 493 7.95 -1.82 4.97
C TYR A 493 8.59 -1.19 6.22
N PHE A 494 8.10 -1.53 7.41
CA PHE A 494 8.64 -1.01 8.67
C PHE A 494 10.08 -1.44 8.93
N GLN A 495 10.45 -2.66 8.55
CA GLN A 495 11.85 -3.13 8.63
C GLN A 495 12.75 -2.33 7.70
N ASN A 496 12.30 -2.05 6.47
CA ASN A 496 13.03 -1.20 5.52
C ASN A 496 13.21 0.22 6.06
N LEU A 497 12.16 0.80 6.67
CA LEU A 497 12.29 2.10 7.34
C LEU A 497 13.31 2.07 8.48
N LEU A 498 13.34 1.03 9.31
CA LEU A 498 14.34 0.91 10.39
C LEU A 498 15.78 0.80 9.88
N LEU A 499 15.98 0.36 8.63
CA LEU A 499 17.29 0.28 7.97
C LEU A 499 17.67 1.56 7.22
N ASP A 500 16.73 2.46 6.99
CA ASP A 500 16.96 3.72 6.28
C ASP A 500 17.60 4.75 7.21
N ASP A 501 18.81 5.21 6.87
CA ASP A 501 19.56 6.21 7.62
C ASP A 501 18.83 7.56 7.70
N HIS A 502 17.84 7.80 6.83
CA HIS A 502 17.01 9.00 6.83
C HIS A 502 15.79 8.90 7.77
N THR A 503 15.51 7.73 8.35
CA THR A 503 14.41 7.58 9.30
C THR A 503 14.68 8.37 10.57
N GLU A 504 13.71 9.20 10.95
CA GLU A 504 13.82 9.99 12.16
C GLU A 504 13.99 9.10 13.39
N LYS A 505 14.95 9.44 14.25
CA LYS A 505 15.20 8.66 15.48
C LYS A 505 13.98 8.58 16.38
N ASP A 506 13.13 9.60 16.34
CA ASP A 506 11.87 9.63 17.08
C ASP A 506 10.85 8.64 16.49
N ASP A 507 10.91 8.32 15.20
CA ASP A 507 9.99 7.35 14.60
C ASP A 507 10.34 5.91 14.95
N ILE A 508 11.60 5.58 15.25
CA ILE A 508 12.05 4.21 15.57
C ILE A 508 11.20 3.57 16.66
N ALA A 509 10.91 4.29 17.75
CA ALA A 509 10.09 3.74 18.84
C ALA A 509 8.64 3.51 18.40
N THR A 510 8.08 4.42 17.59
CA THR A 510 6.72 4.29 17.04
C THR A 510 6.64 3.12 16.06
N ILE A 511 7.63 2.94 15.19
CA ILE A 511 7.74 1.82 14.25
C ILE A 511 7.72 0.50 15.01
N ASN A 512 8.54 0.37 16.08
CA ASN A 512 8.56 -0.85 16.89
C ASN A 512 7.19 -1.12 17.54
N ASN A 513 6.48 -0.10 18.01
CA ASN A 513 5.12 -0.27 18.51
C ASN A 513 4.13 -0.72 17.40
N LEU A 514 4.27 -0.23 16.17
CA LEU A 514 3.44 -0.65 15.04
C LEU A 514 3.75 -2.09 14.63
N ILE A 515 5.02 -2.49 14.57
CA ILE A 515 5.45 -3.89 14.36
C ILE A 515 4.86 -4.80 15.44
N GLY A 516 4.92 -4.39 16.72
CA GLY A 516 4.31 -5.14 17.81
C GLY A 516 2.80 -5.32 17.63
N THR A 517 2.11 -4.31 17.09
CA THR A 517 0.69 -4.38 16.76
C THR A 517 0.40 -5.36 15.64
N ILE A 518 1.24 -5.40 14.60
CA ILE A 518 1.12 -6.41 13.56
C ILE A 518 1.27 -7.82 14.13
N TYR A 519 2.30 -8.08 14.96
CA TYR A 519 2.46 -9.39 15.59
C TYR A 519 1.31 -9.75 16.54
N TYR A 520 0.75 -8.78 17.25
CA TYR A 520 -0.45 -8.99 18.06
C TYR A 520 -1.63 -9.47 17.23
N HIS A 521 -1.86 -8.89 16.05
CA HIS A 521 -2.93 -9.32 15.13
C HIS A 521 -2.66 -10.68 14.49
N LYS A 522 -1.38 -11.07 14.34
CA LYS A 522 -0.96 -12.42 13.94
C LYS A 522 -1.03 -13.44 15.09
N ASP A 523 -1.54 -13.05 16.26
CA ASP A 523 -1.56 -13.81 17.52
C ASP A 523 -0.16 -14.28 18.01
N ASP A 524 0.93 -13.71 17.50
CA ASP A 524 2.28 -13.91 18.03
C ASP A 524 2.55 -12.95 19.19
N PHE A 525 1.97 -13.29 20.34
CA PHE A 525 2.09 -12.50 21.55
C PHE A 525 3.52 -12.39 22.09
N LYS A 526 4.42 -13.31 21.71
CA LYS A 526 5.82 -13.28 22.14
C LYS A 526 6.55 -12.15 21.42
N GLN A 527 6.47 -12.13 20.09
CA GLN A 527 7.06 -11.05 19.30
C GLN A 527 6.40 -9.71 19.60
N ALA A 528 5.06 -9.68 19.73
CA ALA A 528 4.34 -8.47 20.09
C ALA A 528 4.88 -7.83 21.38
N LEU A 529 5.04 -8.61 22.45
CA LEU A 529 5.62 -8.13 23.71
C LEU A 529 7.05 -7.60 23.53
N GLN A 530 7.92 -8.33 22.81
CA GLN A 530 9.29 -7.89 22.58
C GLN A 530 9.36 -6.51 21.91
N TYR A 531 8.57 -6.31 20.86
CA TYR A 531 8.53 -5.05 20.13
C TYR A 531 7.87 -3.91 20.92
N TYR A 532 6.80 -4.19 21.67
CA TYR A 532 6.18 -3.18 22.54
C TYR A 532 7.10 -2.77 23.71
N GLU A 533 7.79 -3.72 24.34
CA GLU A 533 8.76 -3.44 25.40
C GLU A 533 9.95 -2.64 24.86
N LEU A 534 10.45 -2.98 23.67
CA LEU A 534 11.47 -2.21 22.98
C LEU A 534 11.01 -0.77 22.72
N ALA A 535 9.81 -0.58 22.16
CA ALA A 535 9.23 0.74 21.92
C ALA A 535 9.10 1.56 23.21
N TYR A 536 8.58 0.95 24.29
CA TYR A 536 8.47 1.60 25.60
C TYR A 536 9.84 2.01 26.15
N ASN A 537 10.84 1.12 26.07
CA ASN A 537 12.19 1.39 26.54
C ASN A 537 12.86 2.51 25.75
N LEU A 538 12.71 2.53 24.42
CA LEU A 538 13.23 3.61 23.58
C LEU A 538 12.62 4.96 23.96
N MET A 539 11.31 5.02 24.19
CA MET A 539 10.63 6.27 24.60
C MET A 539 11.03 6.75 25.99
N MET A 540 11.32 5.84 26.92
CA MET A 540 11.62 6.18 28.32
C MET A 540 13.11 6.43 28.59
N ASN A 541 14.01 5.82 27.79
CA ASN A 541 15.45 5.87 28.04
C ASN A 541 16.21 6.81 27.09
N ASN A 542 15.66 7.10 25.91
CA ASN A 542 16.28 8.05 24.98
C ASN A 542 15.95 9.50 25.38
N LYS A 543 16.86 10.43 25.06
CA LYS A 543 16.66 11.86 25.28
C LYS A 543 16.25 12.53 23.95
N PRO A 544 15.20 13.37 23.93
CA PRO A 544 14.32 13.71 25.06
C PRO A 544 13.41 12.53 25.48
N ILE A 545 13.09 12.44 26.78
CA ILE A 545 12.19 11.39 27.29
C ILE A 545 10.77 11.66 26.76
N ARG A 546 10.19 10.67 26.08
CA ARG A 546 8.87 10.75 25.45
C ARG A 546 7.81 10.04 26.28
N MET A 547 7.68 10.48 27.54
CA MET A 547 6.79 9.83 28.51
C MET A 547 5.31 9.84 28.04
N LYS A 548 4.86 10.92 27.40
CA LYS A 548 3.52 11.03 26.77
C LYS A 548 3.26 9.89 25.76
N ASP A 549 4.24 9.56 24.93
CA ASP A 549 4.09 8.58 23.84
C ASP A 549 4.17 7.14 24.35
N SER A 550 4.86 6.92 25.48
CA SER A 550 5.01 5.61 26.13
C SER A 550 3.68 4.97 26.57
N VAL A 551 2.61 5.78 26.68
CA VAL A 551 1.24 5.33 26.99
C VAL A 551 0.77 4.27 25.97
N LYS A 552 1.07 4.45 24.68
CA LYS A 552 0.63 3.52 23.61
C LYS A 552 1.25 2.12 23.78
N PRO A 553 2.59 1.93 23.77
CA PRO A 553 3.17 0.61 23.95
C PRO A 553 2.82 0.00 25.32
N LEU A 554 2.75 0.80 26.38
CA LEU A 554 2.38 0.30 27.71
C LEU A 554 0.94 -0.26 27.74
N THR A 555 0.00 0.42 27.10
CA THR A 555 -1.38 -0.07 26.94
C THR A 555 -1.42 -1.34 26.10
N ASN A 556 -0.60 -1.42 25.06
CA ASN A 556 -0.55 -2.59 24.19
C ASN A 556 0.05 -3.83 24.88
N ILE A 557 1.07 -3.66 25.73
CA ILE A 557 1.57 -4.72 26.61
C ILE A 557 0.44 -5.21 27.53
N GLY A 558 -0.33 -4.29 28.13
CA GLY A 558 -1.51 -4.64 28.93
C GLY A 558 -2.55 -5.44 28.14
N LEU A 559 -2.77 -5.09 26.86
CA LEU A 559 -3.67 -5.82 25.96
C LEU A 559 -3.19 -7.25 25.67
N VAL A 560 -1.89 -7.46 25.49
CA VAL A 560 -1.34 -8.82 25.35
C VAL A 560 -1.62 -9.65 26.62
N TYR A 561 -1.36 -9.09 27.81
CA TYR A 561 -1.64 -9.80 29.07
C TYR A 561 -3.13 -10.08 29.27
N HIS A 562 -4.00 -9.14 28.88
CA HIS A 562 -5.45 -9.32 28.89
C HIS A 562 -5.86 -10.52 28.01
N ARG A 563 -5.36 -10.59 26.77
CA ARG A 563 -5.65 -11.72 25.85
C ARG A 563 -5.12 -13.05 26.37
N LYS A 564 -4.04 -13.05 27.15
CA LYS A 564 -3.50 -14.24 27.83
C LYS A 564 -4.24 -14.61 29.13
N GLY A 565 -5.30 -13.88 29.50
CA GLY A 565 -6.06 -14.09 30.75
C GLY A 565 -5.36 -13.62 32.02
N GLN A 566 -4.23 -12.89 31.91
CA GLN A 566 -3.49 -12.36 33.06
C GLN A 566 -4.03 -10.99 33.45
N TYR A 567 -5.28 -10.96 33.93
CA TYR A 567 -6.04 -9.74 34.15
C TYR A 567 -5.42 -8.79 35.17
N ASP A 568 -4.81 -9.29 36.25
CA ASP A 568 -4.17 -8.43 37.27
C ASP A 568 -3.00 -7.63 36.69
N ARG A 569 -2.13 -8.28 35.90
CA ARG A 569 -1.02 -7.62 35.20
C ARG A 569 -1.52 -6.62 34.16
N ALA A 570 -2.56 -6.98 33.41
CA ALA A 570 -3.17 -6.07 32.45
C ALA A 570 -3.73 -4.82 33.14
N TYR A 571 -4.42 -5.00 34.28
CA TYR A 571 -4.96 -3.91 35.08
C TYR A 571 -3.87 -2.97 35.60
N GLU A 572 -2.78 -3.49 36.17
CA GLU A 572 -1.64 -2.69 36.62
C GLU A 572 -1.06 -1.83 35.49
N LEU A 573 -0.88 -2.41 34.31
CA LEU A 573 -0.35 -1.72 33.12
C LEU A 573 -1.31 -0.65 32.60
N TYR A 574 -2.62 -0.93 32.55
CA TYR A 574 -3.63 0.06 32.17
C TYR A 574 -3.72 1.21 33.18
N MET A 575 -3.64 0.93 34.47
CA MET A 575 -3.62 1.96 35.50
C MET A 575 -2.37 2.83 35.42
N LYS A 576 -1.19 2.23 35.16
CA LYS A 576 0.05 2.97 34.92
C LYS A 576 -0.04 3.85 33.67
N SER A 577 -0.61 3.31 32.59
CA SER A 577 -0.87 4.04 31.34
C SER A 577 -1.81 5.24 31.58
N LEU A 578 -2.91 5.03 32.30
CA LEU A 578 -3.86 6.08 32.67
C LEU A 578 -3.22 7.16 33.54
N ALA A 579 -2.33 6.78 34.48
CA ALA A 579 -1.61 7.72 35.32
C ALA A 579 -0.69 8.64 34.50
N ILE A 580 0.10 8.08 33.58
CA ILE A 580 0.95 8.86 32.67
C ILE A 580 0.07 9.77 31.80
N TYR A 581 -1.01 9.23 31.24
CA TYR A 581 -1.92 9.98 30.39
C TYR A 581 -2.53 11.19 31.11
N ASN A 582 -3.00 11.01 32.35
CA ASN A 582 -3.60 12.08 33.15
C ASN A 582 -2.65 13.23 33.49
N ILE A 583 -1.33 12.97 33.53
CA ILE A 583 -0.32 14.03 33.74
C ILE A 583 -0.32 15.04 32.59
N TYR A 584 -0.55 14.58 31.36
CA TYR A 584 -0.43 15.41 30.16
C TYR A 584 -1.76 15.99 29.66
N TYR A 585 -2.85 15.24 29.78
CA TYR A 585 -4.13 15.60 29.15
C TYR A 585 -5.26 15.88 30.16
N GLY A 586 -5.03 15.62 31.45
CA GLY A 586 -6.04 15.75 32.48
C GLY A 586 -6.96 14.52 32.61
N ARG A 587 -7.71 14.48 33.71
CA ARG A 587 -8.74 13.47 33.98
C ARG A 587 -9.99 13.89 33.18
N GLU A 588 -10.59 13.01 32.39
CA GLU A 588 -11.75 13.25 31.49
C GLU A 588 -11.43 13.63 30.02
N HIS A 589 -10.17 13.55 29.55
CA HIS A 589 -9.89 13.74 28.12
C HIS A 589 -10.35 12.54 27.26
N ILE A 590 -10.89 12.80 26.05
CA ILE A 590 -11.50 11.79 25.18
C ILE A 590 -10.59 10.59 24.87
N LYS A 591 -9.27 10.76 24.69
CA LYS A 591 -8.38 9.60 24.41
C LYS A 591 -8.12 8.70 25.63
N SER A 592 -8.49 9.11 26.85
CA SER A 592 -8.45 8.24 28.04
C SER A 592 -9.51 7.13 28.00
N THR A 593 -10.57 7.32 27.21
CA THR A 593 -11.70 6.40 27.11
C THR A 593 -11.29 5.00 26.69
N LYS A 594 -10.30 4.86 25.80
CA LYS A 594 -9.78 3.55 25.37
C LYS A 594 -9.17 2.76 26.54
N ILE A 595 -8.41 3.42 27.42
CA ILE A 595 -7.80 2.78 28.59
C ILE A 595 -8.89 2.40 29.60
N LEU A 596 -9.85 3.30 29.85
CA LEU A 596 -10.98 3.05 30.75
C LEU A 596 -11.89 1.91 30.26
N MET A 597 -12.12 1.81 28.94
CA MET A 597 -12.84 0.70 28.34
C MET A 597 -12.12 -0.63 28.57
N ASN A 598 -10.80 -0.68 28.39
CA ASN A 598 -10.03 -1.90 28.64
C ASN A 598 -10.10 -2.33 30.11
N ILE A 599 -10.12 -1.38 31.05
CA ILE A 599 -10.34 -1.66 32.48
C ILE A 599 -11.77 -2.18 32.72
N GLY A 600 -12.79 -1.58 32.10
CA GLY A 600 -14.16 -2.08 32.14
C GLY A 600 -14.30 -3.51 31.60
N ASN A 601 -13.55 -3.84 30.54
CA ASN A 601 -13.49 -5.19 29.97
C ASN A 601 -12.90 -6.19 30.98
N ILE A 602 -11.80 -5.84 31.67
CA ILE A 602 -11.24 -6.67 32.75
C ILE A 602 -12.30 -6.97 33.82
N TYR A 603 -13.05 -5.97 34.27
CA TYR A 603 -14.11 -6.17 35.26
C TYR A 603 -15.25 -7.03 34.73
N THR A 604 -15.57 -6.92 33.44
CA THR A 604 -16.57 -7.77 32.78
C THR A 604 -16.12 -9.24 32.73
N GLU A 605 -14.86 -9.49 32.36
CA GLU A 605 -14.28 -10.85 32.30
C GLU A 605 -14.11 -11.47 33.69
N THR A 606 -13.77 -10.66 34.69
CA THR A 606 -13.67 -11.09 36.10
C THR A 606 -15.01 -11.10 36.84
N ARG A 607 -16.13 -10.95 36.12
CA ARG A 607 -17.52 -10.98 36.64
C ARG A 607 -17.87 -9.91 37.68
N LYS A 608 -17.08 -8.85 37.78
CA LYS A 608 -17.31 -7.69 38.65
C LYS A 608 -18.15 -6.63 37.91
N TYR A 609 -19.36 -7.01 37.51
CA TYR A 609 -20.20 -6.26 36.58
C TYR A 609 -20.52 -4.83 37.03
N ASN A 610 -20.76 -4.60 38.33
CA ASN A 610 -21.00 -3.25 38.86
C ASN A 610 -19.81 -2.31 38.66
N HIS A 611 -18.58 -2.82 38.79
CA HIS A 611 -17.38 -2.03 38.51
C HIS A 611 -17.26 -1.77 37.01
N ALA A 612 -17.48 -2.77 36.16
CA ALA A 612 -17.47 -2.60 34.71
C ALA A 612 -18.45 -1.49 34.26
N LEU A 613 -19.66 -1.49 34.82
CA LEU A 613 -20.69 -0.50 34.52
C LEU A 613 -20.24 0.92 34.89
N GLN A 614 -19.60 1.12 36.05
CA GLN A 614 -19.04 2.42 36.44
C GLN A 614 -18.02 2.94 35.41
N TYR A 615 -17.12 2.09 34.94
CA TYR A 615 -16.14 2.48 33.92
C TYR A 615 -16.79 2.80 32.58
N TYR A 616 -17.72 1.97 32.09
CA TYR A 616 -18.39 2.22 30.81
C TYR A 616 -19.31 3.44 30.85
N GLN A 617 -20.01 3.69 31.96
CA GLN A 617 -20.82 4.91 32.13
C GLN A 617 -19.93 6.17 32.17
N ASN A 618 -18.76 6.10 32.81
CA ASN A 618 -17.79 7.18 32.79
C ASN A 618 -17.29 7.45 31.36
N VAL A 619 -16.94 6.40 30.61
CA VAL A 619 -16.57 6.50 29.19
C VAL A 619 -17.68 7.15 28.37
N LEU A 620 -18.93 6.72 28.55
CA LEU A 620 -20.09 7.25 27.84
C LEU A 620 -20.27 8.75 28.11
N LYS A 621 -20.15 9.17 29.37
CA LYS A 621 -20.24 10.58 29.78
C LYS A 621 -19.17 11.42 29.08
N ILE A 622 -17.92 10.95 29.05
CA ILE A 622 -16.83 11.65 28.36
C ILE A 622 -17.12 11.72 26.85
N GLN A 623 -17.46 10.60 26.22
CA GLN A 623 -17.75 10.56 24.77
C GLN A 623 -18.90 11.51 24.37
N GLN A 624 -19.98 11.56 25.15
CA GLN A 624 -21.13 12.44 24.89
C GLN A 624 -20.78 13.93 24.99
N GLN A 625 -19.71 14.31 25.69
CA GLN A 625 -19.25 15.71 25.74
C GLN A 625 -18.48 16.14 24.48
N TYR A 626 -17.80 15.20 23.81
CA TYR A 626 -16.85 15.52 22.73
C TYR A 626 -17.26 14.97 21.35
N LEU A 627 -18.20 14.02 21.29
CA LEU A 627 -18.60 13.33 20.07
C LEU A 627 -20.09 13.54 19.77
N PRO A 628 -20.49 13.61 18.49
CA PRO A 628 -21.89 13.68 18.13
C PRO A 628 -22.64 12.41 18.57
N SER A 629 -23.94 12.52 18.86
CA SER A 629 -24.75 11.43 19.41
C SER A 629 -24.79 10.16 18.55
N TYR A 630 -24.58 10.30 17.23
CA TYR A 630 -24.51 9.20 16.27
C TYR A 630 -23.10 8.61 16.09
N HIS A 631 -22.12 9.03 16.90
CA HIS A 631 -20.77 8.52 16.80
C HIS A 631 -20.70 7.05 17.23
N ILE A 632 -19.99 6.24 16.46
CA ILE A 632 -19.94 4.79 16.65
C ILE A 632 -19.31 4.38 18.00
N ASP A 633 -18.36 5.15 18.53
CA ASP A 633 -17.76 4.87 19.84
C ASP A 633 -18.81 4.91 20.97
N ILE A 634 -19.79 5.81 20.87
CA ILE A 634 -20.93 5.87 21.81
C ILE A 634 -21.76 4.59 21.67
N ALA A 635 -22.04 4.15 20.44
CA ALA A 635 -22.78 2.92 20.20
C ALA A 635 -22.04 1.68 20.74
N MET A 636 -20.71 1.61 20.59
CA MET A 636 -19.89 0.54 21.16
C MET A 636 -19.95 0.53 22.69
N THR A 637 -19.85 1.70 23.33
CA THR A 637 -19.94 1.79 24.79
C THR A 637 -21.33 1.42 25.30
N LEU A 638 -22.39 1.85 24.63
CA LEU A 638 -23.77 1.45 24.94
C LEU A 638 -23.97 -0.07 24.78
N ASN A 639 -23.39 -0.67 23.74
CA ASN A 639 -23.42 -2.12 23.56
C ASN A 639 -22.72 -2.85 24.71
N ASN A 640 -21.55 -2.39 25.15
CA ASN A 640 -20.86 -2.99 26.30
C ASN A 640 -21.68 -2.85 27.59
N ILE A 641 -22.33 -1.71 27.81
CA ILE A 641 -23.26 -1.50 28.92
C ILE A 641 -24.42 -2.49 28.85
N ALA A 642 -25.04 -2.66 27.68
CA ALA A 642 -26.13 -3.61 27.48
C ALA A 642 -25.70 -5.06 27.76
N VAL A 643 -24.50 -5.45 27.29
CA VAL A 643 -23.91 -6.76 27.58
C VAL A 643 -23.73 -6.98 29.09
N VAL A 644 -23.26 -5.96 29.82
CA VAL A 644 -23.12 -6.05 31.28
C VAL A 644 -24.47 -6.20 31.98
N TYR A 645 -25.49 -5.42 31.59
CA TYR A 645 -26.84 -5.57 32.15
C TYR A 645 -27.44 -6.94 31.88
N HIS A 646 -27.27 -7.49 30.67
CA HIS A 646 -27.72 -8.85 30.36
C HIS A 646 -27.02 -9.89 31.24
N LYS A 647 -25.71 -9.74 31.49
CA LYS A 647 -24.96 -10.63 32.40
C LYS A 647 -25.42 -10.49 33.87
N LEU A 648 -25.77 -9.28 34.31
CA LEU A 648 -26.33 -9.02 35.65
C LEU A 648 -27.69 -9.70 35.84
N ASN A 649 -28.63 -9.49 34.91
CA ASN A 649 -29.97 -10.10 35.00
C ASN A 649 -29.91 -11.63 35.01
N ASN A 650 -29.00 -12.23 34.24
CA ASN A 650 -28.80 -13.69 34.26
C ASN A 650 -28.19 -14.18 35.58
N LEU A 651 -27.33 -13.39 36.22
CA LEU A 651 -26.79 -13.70 37.54
C LEU A 651 -27.89 -13.63 38.60
N ASP A 652 -28.72 -12.59 38.57
CA ASP A 652 -29.83 -12.41 39.49
C ASP A 652 -30.85 -13.56 39.36
N HIS A 653 -31.23 -13.94 38.12
CA HIS A 653 -32.06 -15.12 37.88
C HIS A 653 -31.43 -16.43 38.33
N ALA A 654 -30.12 -16.63 38.13
CA ALA A 654 -29.43 -17.83 38.61
C ALA A 654 -29.37 -17.89 40.15
N LEU A 655 -29.25 -16.75 40.83
CA LEU A 655 -29.31 -16.66 42.28
C LEU A 655 -30.73 -16.94 42.79
N GLU A 656 -31.76 -16.37 42.16
CA GLU A 656 -33.17 -16.66 42.47
C GLU A 656 -33.48 -18.16 42.35
N GLN A 657 -33.10 -18.81 41.25
CA GLN A 657 -33.30 -20.26 41.05
C GLN A 657 -32.52 -21.12 42.07
N ARG A 658 -31.34 -20.65 42.51
CA ARG A 658 -30.56 -21.32 43.54
C ARG A 658 -31.17 -21.16 44.92
N HIS A 659 -31.81 -20.01 45.21
CA HIS A 659 -32.55 -19.79 46.45
C HIS A 659 -33.90 -20.53 46.48
N GLU A 660 -34.52 -20.78 45.32
CA GLU A 660 -35.73 -21.61 45.18
C GLU A 660 -35.45 -23.12 45.15
N SER A 661 -34.20 -23.54 44.97
CA SER A 661 -33.79 -24.94 45.15
C SER A 661 -33.46 -25.17 46.63
N PRO A 662 -34.30 -25.87 47.42
CA PRO A 662 -34.02 -26.12 48.82
C PRO A 662 -32.69 -26.88 48.94
N GLU A 663 -31.84 -26.41 49.85
CA GLU A 663 -30.61 -27.10 50.26
C GLU A 663 -30.96 -28.56 50.61
N LEU A 664 -30.63 -29.49 49.73
CA LEU A 664 -30.39 -30.88 50.12
C LEU A 664 -29.04 -30.87 50.82
N GLU A 665 -29.04 -30.52 52.11
CA GLU A 665 -27.90 -30.79 53.00
C GLU A 665 -27.66 -32.32 53.09
N PRO A 666 -26.38 -32.73 53.25
CA PRO A 666 -25.88 -34.07 52.91
C PRO A 666 -26.39 -35.24 53.75
#